data_AF-A0A3B0XNY8-F1
#
_entry.id   AF-A0A3B0XNY8-F1
#
_cell.length_a   1.000
_cell.length_b   1.000
_cell.length_c   1.000
_cell.angle_alpha   90.00
_cell.angle_beta   90.00
_cell.angle_gamma   90.00
#
_symmetry.space_group_name_H-M   'P 1'
#
loop_
_entity.id
_entity.type
_entity.pdbx_description
1 polymer ?
#
loop_
_entity_poly.entity_id
_entity_poly.type
_entity_poly.pdbx_seq_one_letter_code
_entity_poly.pdbx_strand_id
1 'polypeptide(L)'
;MVKSSNLSENVLQFRSELQDKESEIKLLQETFQLVASELNIEKIFNTVAERATQLVQAETVLIPILDKNNSTYTYRGGSGKNADEIRGESLPLDFGVCGWVWKHKKPWWRGMLNELSENERNQWEKEAGTLILVPLQGRKNFLGGIGAFNKKGGLEFNQRDLNLLTMFAGIVSIAIENAIAFKELEDTQKNLIIHQQRIERLNKQYSESSHKIEQLSLYDSLTGLPNRSLFRDRISTQLSISKRDNSSLGILLFDINNFKSINDSLGHDKGDQILVEFSQRIKSCLSPGETLSRLGSDEFVLILPDTSLEKTVERSANILSRLADIFYINRQELTINTNIGICAFPQHGEDRSTLLRHADIALNVARKNNSNFHIFDKNADDTSISLALDLNNAFSHNQFKLHYQPKIDIKTSALISVEALGRWQHPVRGIISPTVFIDALEQYNLIDRYTYEAIDVAIEDLGRWVSAGHNVKVAINISTRTLMNPDFIHQIRSRITDFSISRRLIFEITESLFLSDYDYVFDSLTRLRAMGIELSIDDFGTGYSSLSRLKRLPVNELKIDQSFIKDMLENIDDQIIVKSIIDLAHNLGLIVVAEGVETREVLNLLNGLGCDIAQGYVISRPLAAKAFENLLEEYKA
;
A
#
# COMPACT_ATOMS: atom_id res chain seq x y z
N MET A 1 -11.82 -106.91 54.57
CA MET A 1 -12.81 -106.13 53.80
C MET A 1 -12.70 -104.60 53.96
N VAL A 2 -11.71 -104.04 54.68
CA VAL A 2 -11.60 -102.57 54.86
C VAL A 2 -10.67 -101.88 53.83
N LYS A 3 -9.88 -102.64 53.04
CA LYS A 3 -8.91 -102.08 52.07
C LYS A 3 -9.43 -101.88 50.64
N SER A 4 -10.58 -102.48 50.23
CA SER A 4 -11.09 -102.37 48.84
C SER A 4 -12.14 -101.28 48.63
N SER A 5 -12.78 -100.75 49.68
CA SER A 5 -13.69 -99.59 49.55
C SER A 5 -12.92 -98.29 49.30
N ASN A 6 -11.78 -98.10 49.97
CA ASN A 6 -10.92 -96.93 49.81
C ASN A 6 -10.32 -96.77 48.39
N LEU A 7 -10.12 -97.85 47.63
CA LEU A 7 -9.53 -97.75 46.28
C LEU A 7 -10.54 -97.24 45.24
N SER A 8 -11.81 -97.62 45.38
CA SER A 8 -12.87 -97.20 44.45
C SER A 8 -13.29 -95.74 44.68
N GLU A 9 -13.31 -95.28 45.94
CA GLU A 9 -13.54 -93.87 46.27
C GLU A 9 -12.40 -92.98 45.75
N ASN A 10 -11.15 -93.40 45.91
CA ASN A 10 -10.00 -92.64 45.41
C ASN A 10 -10.00 -92.50 43.88
N VAL A 11 -10.36 -93.54 43.12
CA VAL A 11 -10.42 -93.46 41.63
C VAL A 11 -11.57 -92.56 41.15
N LEU A 12 -12.72 -92.57 41.83
CA LEU A 12 -13.82 -91.65 41.55
C LEU A 12 -13.45 -90.20 41.88
N GLN A 13 -12.75 -89.98 42.99
CA GLN A 13 -12.23 -88.67 43.38
C GLN A 13 -11.21 -88.14 42.38
N PHE A 14 -10.24 -88.96 41.94
CA PHE A 14 -9.26 -88.57 40.92
C PHE A 14 -9.89 -88.24 39.56
N ARG A 15 -10.94 -88.97 39.13
CA ARG A 15 -11.66 -88.64 37.89
C ARG A 15 -12.40 -87.31 37.98
N SER A 16 -13.03 -87.03 39.13
CA SER A 16 -13.69 -85.74 39.37
C SER A 16 -12.68 -84.59 39.34
N GLU A 17 -11.54 -84.75 40.01
CA GLU A 17 -10.47 -83.74 40.00
C GLU A 17 -9.88 -83.49 38.60
N LEU A 18 -9.83 -84.52 37.76
CA LEU A 18 -9.32 -84.42 36.39
C LEU A 18 -10.32 -83.70 35.46
N GLN A 19 -11.62 -83.99 35.61
CA GLN A 19 -12.69 -83.29 34.88
C GLN A 19 -12.79 -81.80 35.26
N ASP A 20 -12.60 -81.49 36.55
CA ASP A 20 -12.56 -80.10 37.02
C ASP A 20 -11.37 -79.34 36.40
N LYS A 21 -10.18 -79.96 36.35
CA LYS A 21 -9.00 -79.38 35.71
C LYS A 21 -9.15 -79.17 34.21
N GLU A 22 -9.75 -80.11 33.50
CA GLU A 22 -10.04 -79.97 32.06
C GLU A 22 -11.01 -78.81 31.79
N SER A 23 -12.04 -78.67 32.64
CA SER A 23 -13.00 -77.57 32.55
C SER A 23 -12.36 -76.21 32.82
N GLU A 24 -11.46 -76.12 33.81
CA GLU A 24 -10.68 -74.90 34.11
C GLU A 24 -9.78 -74.50 32.94
N ILE A 25 -9.02 -75.44 32.39
CA ILE A 25 -8.13 -75.17 31.24
C ILE A 25 -8.95 -74.69 30.04
N LYS A 26 -10.09 -75.34 29.77
CA LYS A 26 -10.98 -74.95 28.68
C LYS A 26 -11.53 -73.53 28.89
N LEU A 27 -11.97 -73.19 30.09
CA LEU A 27 -12.45 -71.85 30.43
C LEU A 27 -11.35 -70.79 30.25
N LEU A 28 -10.11 -71.08 30.66
CA LEU A 28 -8.97 -70.20 30.47
C LEU A 28 -8.63 -69.99 28.98
N GLN A 29 -8.66 -71.06 28.18
CA GLN A 29 -8.39 -71.00 26.73
C GLN A 29 -9.47 -70.23 25.97
N GLU A 30 -10.75 -70.50 26.26
CA GLU A 30 -11.88 -69.78 25.66
C GLU A 30 -11.83 -68.29 26.01
N THR A 31 -11.53 -67.98 27.28
CA THR A 31 -11.43 -66.59 27.71
C THR A 31 -10.24 -65.89 27.06
N PHE A 32 -9.10 -66.57 26.93
CA PHE A 32 -7.94 -66.04 26.19
C PHE A 32 -8.32 -65.68 24.75
N GLN A 33 -9.01 -66.57 24.03
CA GLN A 33 -9.43 -66.30 22.65
C GLN A 33 -10.39 -65.11 22.55
N LEU A 34 -11.37 -65.02 23.45
CA LEU A 34 -12.35 -63.93 23.48
C LEU A 34 -11.70 -62.58 23.82
N VAL A 35 -10.87 -62.55 24.85
CA VAL A 35 -10.26 -61.33 25.36
C VAL A 35 -9.11 -60.85 24.47
N ALA A 36 -8.36 -61.75 23.83
CA ALA A 36 -7.29 -61.39 22.91
C ALA A 36 -7.79 -60.82 21.56
N SER A 37 -9.04 -61.11 21.17
CA SER A 37 -9.63 -60.63 19.92
C SER A 37 -10.51 -59.39 20.09
N GLU A 38 -10.82 -58.99 21.32
CA GLU A 38 -11.62 -57.81 21.61
C GLU A 38 -10.71 -56.58 21.80
N LEU A 39 -11.11 -55.45 21.21
CA LEU A 39 -10.40 -54.17 21.31
C LEU A 39 -11.20 -53.13 22.10
N ASN A 40 -12.48 -53.40 22.36
CA ASN A 40 -13.31 -52.56 23.21
C ASN A 40 -13.00 -52.84 24.69
N ILE A 41 -12.32 -51.88 25.33
CA ILE A 41 -11.86 -52.00 26.71
C ILE A 41 -13.00 -52.28 27.72
N GLU A 42 -14.21 -51.73 27.51
CA GLU A 42 -15.36 -51.96 28.40
C GLU A 42 -15.90 -53.39 28.27
N LYS A 43 -15.93 -53.93 27.05
CA LYS A 43 -16.31 -55.33 26.81
C LYS A 43 -15.29 -56.30 27.38
N ILE A 44 -14.00 -55.95 27.31
CA ILE A 44 -12.93 -56.72 27.95
C ILE A 44 -13.19 -56.78 29.46
N PHE A 45 -13.38 -55.64 30.13
CA PHE A 45 -13.62 -55.63 31.58
C PHE A 45 -14.84 -56.45 32.00
N ASN A 46 -15.94 -56.40 31.24
CA ASN A 46 -17.14 -57.22 31.52
C ASN A 46 -16.85 -58.71 31.37
N THR A 47 -16.29 -59.11 30.22
CA THR A 47 -15.99 -60.51 29.91
C THR A 47 -15.03 -61.09 30.94
N VAL A 48 -14.03 -60.31 31.33
CA VAL A 48 -13.04 -60.71 32.35
C VAL A 48 -13.69 -60.90 33.71
N ALA A 49 -14.57 -59.98 34.14
CA ALA A 49 -15.23 -60.08 35.44
C ALA A 49 -16.14 -61.31 35.51
N GLU A 50 -16.92 -61.59 34.46
CA GLU A 50 -17.79 -62.76 34.37
C GLU A 50 -16.99 -64.07 34.41
N ARG A 51 -15.91 -64.15 33.63
CA ARG A 51 -15.07 -65.36 33.55
C ARG A 51 -14.28 -65.59 34.83
N ALA A 52 -13.76 -64.54 35.45
CA ALA A 52 -13.13 -64.62 36.77
C ALA A 52 -14.12 -65.12 37.83
N THR A 53 -15.37 -64.66 37.81
CA THR A 53 -16.41 -65.11 38.75
C THR A 53 -16.65 -66.62 38.65
N GLN A 54 -16.68 -67.15 37.43
CA GLN A 54 -16.81 -68.59 37.17
C GLN A 54 -15.55 -69.36 37.59
N LEU A 55 -14.36 -68.83 37.28
CA LEU A 55 -13.07 -69.51 37.48
C LEU A 55 -12.77 -69.79 38.95
N VAL A 56 -13.02 -68.84 39.85
CA VAL A 56 -12.77 -69.01 41.30
C VAL A 56 -14.03 -69.27 42.12
N GLN A 57 -15.18 -69.43 41.44
CA GLN A 57 -16.50 -69.63 42.08
C GLN A 57 -16.83 -68.54 43.11
N ALA A 58 -16.55 -67.28 42.78
CA ALA A 58 -16.87 -66.14 43.65
C ALA A 58 -18.34 -65.72 43.54
N GLU A 59 -18.87 -65.07 44.57
CA GLU A 59 -20.18 -64.41 44.55
C GLU A 59 -20.11 -63.07 43.81
N THR A 60 -19.00 -62.36 43.93
CA THR A 60 -18.76 -61.07 43.28
C THR A 60 -17.30 -60.95 42.84
N VAL A 61 -17.05 -60.48 41.63
CA VAL A 61 -15.74 -60.05 41.14
C VAL A 61 -15.80 -58.59 40.72
N LEU A 62 -14.78 -57.83 41.10
CA LEU A 62 -14.59 -56.44 40.71
C LEU A 62 -13.18 -56.23 40.13
N ILE A 63 -13.08 -55.36 39.15
CA ILE A 63 -11.82 -55.02 38.47
C ILE A 63 -11.53 -53.53 38.71
N PRO A 64 -10.82 -53.19 39.81
CA PRO A 64 -10.29 -51.85 39.99
C PRO A 64 -9.15 -51.59 39.01
N ILE A 65 -9.20 -50.46 38.30
CA ILE A 65 -8.19 -50.00 37.35
C ILE A 65 -7.72 -48.61 37.77
N LEU A 66 -6.41 -48.40 37.75
CA LEU A 66 -5.81 -47.12 38.12
C LEU A 66 -6.03 -46.04 37.06
N ASP A 67 -6.11 -44.80 37.52
CA ASP A 67 -6.05 -43.64 36.64
C ASP A 67 -4.63 -43.40 36.11
N LYS A 68 -4.51 -42.54 35.09
CA LYS A 68 -3.20 -42.23 34.47
C LYS A 68 -2.21 -41.55 35.43
N ASN A 69 -2.70 -40.96 36.52
CA ASN A 69 -1.89 -40.22 37.50
C ASN A 69 -1.55 -41.05 38.76
N ASN A 70 -1.97 -42.33 38.83
CA ASN A 70 -1.81 -43.22 39.99
C ASN A 70 -2.31 -42.61 41.31
N SER A 71 -3.42 -41.88 41.26
CA SER A 71 -4.01 -41.20 42.41
C SER A 71 -5.25 -41.90 42.94
N THR A 72 -6.00 -42.56 42.05
CA THR A 72 -7.25 -43.24 42.37
C THR A 72 -7.36 -44.55 41.59
N TYR A 73 -8.18 -45.47 42.09
CA TYR A 73 -8.61 -46.63 41.32
C TYR A 73 -10.12 -46.55 41.09
N THR A 74 -10.56 -46.95 39.89
CA THR A 74 -11.96 -46.98 39.49
C THR A 74 -12.37 -48.41 39.15
N TYR A 75 -13.51 -48.86 39.65
CA TYR A 75 -14.04 -50.18 39.32
C TYR A 75 -14.61 -50.20 37.89
N ARG A 76 -13.81 -50.68 36.93
CA ARG A 76 -14.17 -50.65 35.49
C ARG A 76 -14.93 -51.90 35.03
N GLY A 77 -14.76 -53.02 35.74
CA GLY A 77 -15.49 -54.26 35.50
C GLY A 77 -16.08 -54.82 36.79
N GLY A 78 -17.22 -55.49 36.67
CA GLY A 78 -17.91 -56.11 37.80
C GLY A 78 -18.81 -57.24 37.32
N SER A 79 -18.91 -58.31 38.11
CA SER A 79 -19.85 -59.41 37.88
C SER A 79 -20.25 -60.05 39.22
N GLY A 80 -21.51 -60.44 39.35
CA GLY A 80 -22.03 -61.05 40.58
C GLY A 80 -22.85 -60.11 41.46
N LYS A 81 -23.01 -60.45 42.74
CA LYS A 81 -23.95 -59.76 43.64
C LYS A 81 -23.50 -58.31 43.89
N ASN A 82 -24.42 -57.36 43.70
CA ASN A 82 -24.20 -55.91 43.87
C ASN A 82 -23.03 -55.32 43.07
N ALA A 83 -22.53 -56.02 42.04
CA ALA A 83 -21.38 -55.54 41.27
C ALA A 83 -21.71 -54.27 40.47
N ASP A 84 -22.94 -54.17 39.97
CA ASP A 84 -23.42 -53.03 39.18
C ASP A 84 -23.53 -51.74 40.01
N GLU A 85 -23.75 -51.85 41.32
CA GLU A 85 -23.82 -50.69 42.24
C GLU A 85 -22.43 -50.09 42.54
N ILE A 86 -21.37 -50.89 42.36
CA ILE A 86 -19.98 -50.49 42.67
C ILE A 86 -19.22 -50.09 41.39
N ARG A 87 -19.67 -50.58 40.23
CA ARG A 87 -19.02 -50.27 38.95
C ARG A 87 -19.12 -48.78 38.65
N GLY A 88 -17.98 -48.18 38.29
CA GLY A 88 -17.86 -46.75 37.98
C GLY A 88 -17.45 -45.89 39.17
N GLU A 89 -17.54 -46.40 40.40
CA GLU A 89 -17.06 -45.72 41.59
C GLU A 89 -15.53 -45.65 41.62
N SER A 90 -15.02 -44.52 42.10
CA SER A 90 -13.59 -44.24 42.23
C SER A 90 -13.21 -44.02 43.69
N LEU A 91 -12.13 -44.65 44.15
CA LEU A 91 -11.62 -44.52 45.51
C LEU A 91 -10.15 -44.09 45.52
N PRO A 92 -9.71 -43.35 46.56
CA PRO A 92 -8.30 -43.03 46.79
C PRO A 92 -7.43 -44.27 46.92
N LEU A 93 -6.20 -44.19 46.42
CA LEU A 93 -5.29 -45.34 46.36
C LEU A 93 -4.72 -45.77 47.71
N ASP A 94 -4.84 -44.94 48.74
CA ASP A 94 -4.48 -45.25 50.13
C ASP A 94 -5.60 -45.99 50.89
N PHE A 95 -6.74 -46.22 50.27
CA PHE A 95 -7.90 -46.89 50.88
C PHE A 95 -8.04 -48.35 50.43
N GLY A 96 -8.34 -49.24 51.38
CA GLY A 96 -8.72 -50.64 51.15
C GLY A 96 -7.62 -51.56 50.59
N VAL A 97 -8.00 -52.82 50.33
CA VAL A 97 -7.08 -53.90 49.91
C VAL A 97 -6.40 -53.59 48.56
N CYS A 98 -7.04 -52.81 47.68
CA CYS A 98 -6.47 -52.39 46.40
C CYS A 98 -5.21 -51.53 46.56
N GLY A 99 -5.21 -50.61 47.53
CA GLY A 99 -4.03 -49.80 47.85
C GLY A 99 -2.84 -50.63 48.31
N TRP A 100 -3.10 -51.67 49.12
CA TRP A 100 -2.05 -52.59 49.58
C TRP A 100 -1.44 -53.39 48.42
N VAL A 101 -2.30 -53.96 47.56
CA VAL A 101 -1.86 -54.75 46.39
C VAL A 101 -1.09 -53.87 45.40
N TRP A 102 -1.48 -52.61 45.20
CA TRP A 102 -0.72 -51.65 44.43
C TRP A 102 0.67 -51.39 45.02
N LYS A 103 0.73 -51.03 46.31
CA LYS A 103 1.98 -50.65 46.99
C LYS A 103 3.01 -51.77 46.99
N HIS A 104 2.57 -53.00 47.21
CA HIS A 104 3.46 -54.15 47.35
C HIS A 104 3.61 -54.98 46.07
N LYS A 105 2.74 -54.76 45.07
CA LYS A 105 2.68 -55.54 43.82
C LYS A 105 2.57 -57.05 44.06
N LYS A 106 1.92 -57.44 45.15
CA LYS A 106 1.69 -58.82 45.56
C LYS A 106 0.19 -59.06 45.68
N PRO A 107 -0.29 -60.28 45.38
CA PRO A 107 -1.68 -60.61 45.62
C PRO A 107 -1.97 -60.54 47.12
N TRP A 108 -3.22 -60.31 47.48
CA TRP A 108 -3.66 -60.27 48.87
C TRP A 108 -4.79 -61.29 49.06
N TRP A 109 -4.72 -62.06 50.15
CA TRP A 109 -5.74 -63.04 50.56
C TRP A 109 -5.50 -63.44 52.04
N ARG A 110 -6.49 -64.08 52.66
CA ARG A 110 -6.45 -64.42 54.11
C ARG A 110 -5.25 -65.27 54.53
N GLY A 111 -4.75 -66.16 53.68
CA GLY A 111 -3.58 -66.99 53.99
C GLY A 111 -2.27 -66.21 54.17
N MET A 112 -2.21 -64.97 53.65
CA MET A 112 -1.05 -64.07 53.81
C MET A 112 -1.00 -63.36 55.16
N LEU A 113 -2.08 -63.38 55.96
CA LEU A 113 -2.10 -62.74 57.29
C LEU A 113 -0.99 -63.24 58.23
N ASN A 114 -0.56 -64.48 58.04
CA ASN A 114 0.54 -65.09 58.81
C ASN A 114 1.93 -64.56 58.40
N GLU A 115 2.03 -63.84 57.28
CA GLU A 115 3.26 -63.26 56.75
C GLU A 115 3.35 -61.74 56.98
N LEU A 116 2.29 -61.11 57.53
CA LEU A 116 2.22 -59.67 57.80
C LEU A 116 2.72 -59.32 59.21
N SER A 117 3.13 -58.06 59.41
CA SER A 117 3.44 -57.54 60.75
C SER A 117 2.20 -57.49 61.64
N GLU A 118 2.34 -57.54 62.98
CA GLU A 118 1.19 -57.54 63.91
C GLU A 118 0.24 -56.35 63.71
N ASN A 119 0.78 -55.16 63.40
CA ASN A 119 -0.03 -53.97 63.16
C ASN A 119 -0.86 -54.07 61.87
N GLU A 120 -0.25 -54.55 60.77
CA GLU A 120 -0.94 -54.74 59.50
C GLU A 120 -1.96 -55.87 59.59
N ARG A 121 -1.60 -56.97 60.25
CA ARG A 121 -2.48 -58.12 60.46
C ARG A 121 -3.77 -57.75 61.19
N ASN A 122 -3.67 -56.98 62.28
CA ASN A 122 -4.83 -56.53 63.05
C ASN A 122 -5.76 -55.59 62.28
N GLN A 123 -5.21 -54.76 61.39
CA GLN A 123 -6.00 -53.88 60.52
C GLN A 123 -6.77 -54.71 59.48
N TRP A 124 -6.09 -55.64 58.81
CA TRP A 124 -6.70 -56.40 57.72
C TRP A 124 -7.59 -57.55 58.17
N GLU A 125 -7.35 -58.19 59.32
CA GLU A 125 -8.20 -59.28 59.86
C GLU A 125 -9.68 -58.86 60.03
N LYS A 126 -9.95 -57.57 60.28
CA LYS A 126 -11.31 -57.04 60.46
C LYS A 126 -12.02 -56.68 59.16
N GLU A 127 -11.27 -56.30 58.12
CA GLU A 127 -11.80 -55.80 56.84
C GLU A 127 -11.79 -56.86 55.72
N ALA A 128 -11.05 -57.95 55.93
CA ALA A 128 -10.68 -58.94 54.95
C ALA A 128 -11.83 -59.75 54.31
N GLY A 129 -12.83 -60.16 55.11
CA GLY A 129 -13.76 -61.22 54.69
C GLY A 129 -13.07 -62.43 54.05
N THR A 130 -13.77 -63.13 53.15
CA THR A 130 -13.17 -64.08 52.21
C THR A 130 -12.93 -63.36 50.88
N LEU A 131 -11.79 -62.67 50.74
CA LEU A 131 -11.41 -61.93 49.54
C LEU A 131 -10.05 -62.43 49.00
N ILE A 132 -9.93 -62.52 47.68
CA ILE A 132 -8.64 -62.55 46.97
C ILE A 132 -8.56 -61.33 46.06
N LEU A 133 -7.47 -60.58 46.11
CA LEU A 133 -7.16 -59.55 45.11
C LEU A 133 -5.80 -59.86 44.47
N VAL A 134 -5.78 -60.06 43.15
CA VAL A 134 -4.54 -60.25 42.39
C VAL A 134 -4.20 -58.99 41.58
N PRO A 135 -2.92 -58.62 41.46
CA PRO A 135 -2.51 -57.46 40.68
C PRO A 135 -2.65 -57.72 39.17
N LEU A 136 -3.15 -56.73 38.45
CA LEU A 136 -3.05 -56.63 36.99
C LEU A 136 -1.79 -55.85 36.64
N GLN A 137 -0.76 -56.57 36.22
CA GLN A 137 0.54 -55.99 35.92
C GLN A 137 0.78 -55.99 34.41
N GLY A 138 0.83 -54.79 33.85
CA GLY A 138 1.26 -54.55 32.49
C GLY A 138 2.78 -54.64 32.32
N ARG A 139 3.26 -54.60 31.07
CA ARG A 139 4.70 -54.66 30.76
C ARG A 139 5.49 -53.47 31.30
N LYS A 140 4.88 -52.29 31.35
CA LYS A 140 5.55 -51.05 31.78
C LYS A 140 4.95 -50.45 33.05
N ASN A 141 3.64 -50.60 33.25
CA ASN A 141 2.91 -50.00 34.36
C ASN A 141 2.01 -51.05 35.03
N PHE A 142 1.69 -50.87 36.30
CA PHE A 142 0.63 -51.65 36.92
C PHE A 142 -0.72 -51.01 36.58
N LEU A 143 -1.68 -51.85 36.20
CA LEU A 143 -2.95 -51.43 35.62
C LEU A 143 -4.06 -51.38 36.65
N GLY A 144 -4.01 -52.23 37.69
CA GLY A 144 -5.11 -52.40 38.63
C GLY A 144 -5.07 -53.76 39.32
N GLY A 145 -6.24 -54.35 39.57
CA GLY A 145 -6.34 -55.71 40.10
C GLY A 145 -7.62 -56.42 39.69
N ILE A 146 -7.70 -57.72 39.99
CA ILE A 146 -8.94 -58.51 39.93
C ILE A 146 -9.25 -59.00 41.34
N GLY A 147 -10.32 -58.48 41.92
CA GLY A 147 -10.78 -58.78 43.28
C GLY A 147 -11.97 -59.73 43.25
N ALA A 148 -11.84 -60.89 43.89
CA ALA A 148 -12.90 -61.86 44.08
C ALA A 148 -13.37 -61.87 45.54
N PHE A 149 -14.65 -61.65 45.76
CA PHE A 149 -15.29 -61.50 47.07
C PHE A 149 -16.28 -62.63 47.30
N ASN A 150 -16.19 -63.26 48.47
CA ASN A 150 -17.03 -64.36 48.95
C ASN A 150 -17.02 -65.58 48.04
N LYS A 151 -16.54 -66.73 48.54
CA LYS A 151 -16.62 -67.97 47.76
C LYS A 151 -18.02 -68.56 47.89
N LYS A 152 -18.60 -69.01 46.77
CA LYS A 152 -19.92 -69.64 46.76
C LYS A 152 -19.96 -70.83 47.72
N GLY A 153 -21.09 -70.98 48.42
CA GLY A 153 -21.31 -72.05 49.39
C GLY A 153 -20.68 -71.80 50.77
N GLY A 154 -20.22 -70.58 51.07
CA GLY A 154 -19.66 -70.22 52.37
C GLY A 154 -18.25 -70.77 52.64
N LEU A 155 -17.55 -71.16 51.57
CA LEU A 155 -16.18 -71.69 51.65
C LEU A 155 -15.15 -70.55 51.73
N GLU A 156 -13.92 -70.89 52.13
CA GLU A 156 -12.78 -69.97 52.05
C GLU A 156 -12.02 -70.16 50.73
N PHE A 157 -11.45 -69.07 50.24
CA PHE A 157 -10.51 -69.11 49.12
C PHE A 157 -9.19 -69.76 49.53
N ASN A 158 -8.59 -70.54 48.64
CA ASN A 158 -7.36 -71.28 48.87
C ASN A 158 -6.25 -70.95 47.85
N GLN A 159 -5.09 -71.58 48.00
CA GLN A 159 -3.93 -71.36 47.12
C GLN A 159 -4.21 -71.70 45.65
N ARG A 160 -5.09 -72.67 45.36
CA ARG A 160 -5.48 -73.03 43.99
C ARG A 160 -6.24 -71.88 43.34
N ASP A 161 -7.21 -71.30 44.04
CA ASP A 161 -7.98 -70.14 43.54
C ASP A 161 -7.06 -68.95 43.25
N LEU A 162 -6.11 -68.69 44.15
CA LEU A 162 -5.11 -67.64 43.97
C LEU A 162 -4.24 -67.87 42.74
N ASN A 163 -3.72 -69.08 42.55
CA ASN A 163 -2.89 -69.40 41.39
C ASN A 163 -3.66 -69.26 40.07
N LEU A 164 -4.91 -69.75 40.02
CA LEU A 164 -5.78 -69.63 38.85
C LEU A 164 -6.07 -68.17 38.50
N LEU A 165 -6.45 -67.36 39.50
CA LEU A 165 -6.75 -65.94 39.30
C LEU A 165 -5.49 -65.15 38.91
N THR A 166 -4.32 -65.52 39.43
CA THR A 166 -3.03 -64.91 39.07
C THR A 166 -2.66 -65.20 37.61
N MET A 167 -2.81 -66.46 37.16
CA MET A 167 -2.61 -66.81 35.75
C MET A 167 -3.58 -66.06 34.83
N PHE A 168 -4.83 -65.96 35.26
CA PHE A 168 -5.87 -65.22 34.55
C PHE A 168 -5.54 -63.73 34.44
N ALA A 169 -5.09 -63.11 35.54
CA ALA A 169 -4.68 -61.71 35.58
C ALA A 169 -3.53 -61.39 34.60
N GLY A 170 -2.58 -62.31 34.41
CA GLY A 170 -1.50 -62.14 33.43
C GLY A 170 -2.00 -62.03 31.99
N ILE A 171 -2.94 -62.89 31.59
CA ILE A 171 -3.58 -62.87 30.25
C ILE A 171 -4.35 -61.56 30.05
N VAL A 172 -5.15 -61.21 31.04
CA VAL A 172 -6.04 -60.04 31.02
C VAL A 172 -5.24 -58.75 30.94
N SER A 173 -4.13 -58.66 31.66
CA SER A 173 -3.26 -57.48 31.66
C SER A 173 -2.75 -57.15 30.25
N ILE A 174 -2.36 -58.17 29.48
CA ILE A 174 -1.90 -58.00 28.09
C ILE A 174 -3.03 -57.47 27.19
N ALA A 175 -4.24 -58.01 27.33
CA ALA A 175 -5.37 -57.59 26.50
C ALA A 175 -5.83 -56.16 26.82
N ILE A 176 -5.85 -55.79 28.10
CA ILE A 176 -6.14 -54.40 28.52
C ILE A 176 -5.09 -53.45 27.95
N GLU A 177 -3.79 -53.77 28.04
CA GLU A 177 -2.73 -52.94 27.45
C GLU A 177 -2.90 -52.77 25.93
N ASN A 178 -3.21 -53.85 25.21
CA ASN A 178 -3.43 -53.80 23.78
C ASN A 178 -4.63 -52.92 23.41
N ALA A 179 -5.74 -53.03 24.14
CA ALA A 179 -6.94 -52.22 23.92
C ALA A 179 -6.67 -50.72 24.19
N ILE A 180 -5.93 -50.39 25.25
CA ILE A 180 -5.51 -49.01 25.56
C ILE A 180 -4.62 -48.46 24.43
N ALA A 181 -3.61 -49.22 24.02
CA ALA A 181 -2.67 -48.81 22.97
C ALA A 181 -3.39 -48.58 21.62
N PHE A 182 -4.36 -49.45 21.29
CA PHE A 182 -5.16 -49.31 20.08
C PHE A 182 -5.98 -48.02 20.09
N LYS A 183 -6.63 -47.69 21.21
CA LYS A 183 -7.41 -46.46 21.37
C LYS A 183 -6.54 -45.20 21.23
N GLU A 184 -5.36 -45.20 21.84
CA GLU A 184 -4.41 -44.08 21.72
C GLU A 184 -3.91 -43.90 20.27
N LEU A 185 -3.72 -45.00 19.54
CA LEU A 185 -3.34 -44.96 18.13
C LEU A 185 -4.45 -44.39 17.25
N GLU A 186 -5.71 -44.79 17.48
CA GLU A 186 -6.88 -44.26 16.76
C GLU A 186 -7.06 -42.76 16.98
N ASP A 187 -6.93 -42.29 18.22
CA ASP A 187 -7.00 -40.87 18.56
C ASP A 187 -5.86 -40.07 17.90
N THR A 188 -4.65 -40.64 17.88
CA THR A 188 -3.50 -40.04 17.20
C THR A 188 -3.71 -39.93 15.69
N GLN A 189 -4.25 -40.98 15.06
CA GLN A 189 -4.57 -40.95 13.62
C GLN A 189 -5.61 -39.88 13.28
N LYS A 190 -6.68 -39.75 14.08
CA LYS A 190 -7.69 -38.71 13.89
C LYS A 190 -7.07 -37.31 13.97
N ASN A 191 -6.21 -37.08 14.97
CA ASN A 191 -5.52 -35.81 15.13
C ASN A 191 -4.57 -35.50 13.94
N LEU A 192 -3.84 -36.49 13.44
CA LEU A 192 -2.95 -36.33 12.28
C LEU A 192 -3.72 -35.89 11.03
N ILE A 193 -4.88 -36.48 10.76
CA ILE A 193 -5.73 -36.10 9.62
C ILE A 193 -6.20 -34.64 9.75
N ILE A 194 -6.65 -34.24 10.94
CA ILE A 194 -7.07 -32.86 11.22
C ILE A 194 -5.90 -31.89 11.01
N HIS A 195 -4.70 -32.24 11.48
CA HIS A 195 -3.50 -31.43 11.30
C HIS A 195 -3.11 -31.31 9.83
N GLN A 196 -3.13 -32.40 9.05
CA GLN A 196 -2.85 -32.37 7.61
C GLN A 196 -3.80 -31.43 6.85
N GLN A 197 -5.11 -31.57 7.08
CA GLN A 197 -6.11 -30.68 6.46
C GLN A 197 -5.89 -29.20 6.83
N ARG A 198 -5.46 -28.92 8.07
CA ARG A 198 -5.16 -27.56 8.50
C ARG A 198 -3.94 -26.99 7.78
N ILE A 199 -2.88 -27.79 7.60
CA ILE A 199 -1.67 -27.39 6.86
C ILE A 199 -2.02 -27.11 5.39
N GLU A 200 -2.80 -27.96 4.74
CA GLU A 200 -3.22 -27.74 3.35
C GLU A 200 -3.99 -26.43 3.17
N ARG A 201 -4.94 -26.14 4.07
CA ARG A 201 -5.67 -24.87 4.05
C ARG A 201 -4.75 -23.66 4.23
N LEU A 202 -3.81 -23.73 5.17
CA LEU A 202 -2.85 -22.65 5.41
C LEU A 202 -1.93 -22.44 4.22
N ASN A 203 -1.42 -23.51 3.60
CA ASN A 203 -0.59 -23.42 2.40
C ASN A 203 -1.34 -22.77 1.23
N LYS A 204 -2.63 -23.12 1.05
CA LYS A 204 -3.47 -22.49 0.04
C LYS A 204 -3.63 -20.98 0.28
N GLN A 205 -3.96 -20.58 1.51
CA GLN A 205 -4.06 -19.16 1.89
C GLN A 205 -2.73 -18.42 1.72
N TYR A 206 -1.62 -19.04 2.09
CA TYR A 206 -0.29 -18.45 1.95
C TYR A 206 0.07 -18.22 0.48
N SER A 207 -0.24 -19.19 -0.40
CA SER A 207 -0.04 -19.07 -1.85
C SER A 207 -0.88 -17.94 -2.45
N GLU A 208 -2.18 -17.89 -2.13
CA GLU A 208 -3.09 -16.83 -2.59
C GLU A 208 -2.65 -15.44 -2.11
N SER A 209 -2.23 -15.33 -0.84
CA SER A 209 -1.71 -14.07 -0.28
C SER A 209 -0.39 -13.67 -0.92
N SER A 210 0.53 -14.61 -1.15
CA SER A 210 1.83 -14.34 -1.78
C SER A 210 1.64 -13.84 -3.21
N HIS A 211 0.76 -14.49 -3.98
CA HIS A 211 0.45 -14.05 -5.34
C HIS A 211 -0.17 -12.65 -5.37
N LYS A 212 -1.04 -12.33 -4.40
CA LYS A 212 -1.65 -11.01 -4.28
C LYS A 212 -0.63 -9.93 -3.88
N ILE A 213 0.32 -10.25 -2.99
CA ILE A 213 1.42 -9.36 -2.62
C ILE A 213 2.34 -9.11 -3.82
N GLU A 214 2.67 -10.15 -4.58
CA GLU A 214 3.48 -10.05 -5.79
C GLU A 214 2.80 -9.16 -6.85
N GLN A 215 1.49 -9.35 -7.07
CA GLN A 215 0.71 -8.48 -7.95
C GLN A 215 0.74 -7.01 -7.50
N LEU A 216 0.51 -6.73 -6.20
CA LEU A 216 0.54 -5.37 -5.67
C LEU A 216 1.93 -4.73 -5.71
N SER A 217 2.99 -5.53 -5.62
CA SER A 217 4.37 -5.03 -5.64
C SER A 217 4.89 -4.75 -7.05
N LEU A 218 4.36 -5.43 -8.08
CA LEU A 218 4.91 -5.40 -9.44
C LEU A 218 3.98 -4.77 -10.49
N TYR A 219 2.69 -4.64 -10.18
CA TYR A 219 1.68 -4.10 -11.10
C TYR A 219 0.96 -2.90 -10.50
N ASP A 220 0.53 -1.99 -11.38
CA ASP A 220 -0.33 -0.87 -11.07
C ASP A 220 -1.76 -1.37 -10.79
N SER A 221 -2.31 -1.01 -9.63
CA SER A 221 -3.60 -1.53 -9.17
C SER A 221 -4.80 -1.08 -10.01
N LEU A 222 -4.68 0.05 -10.70
CA LEU A 222 -5.74 0.59 -11.53
C LEU A 222 -5.76 -0.04 -12.93
N THR A 223 -4.61 -0.03 -13.62
CA THR A 223 -4.52 -0.44 -15.03
C THR A 223 -4.07 -1.89 -15.24
N GLY A 224 -3.59 -2.54 -14.17
CA GLY A 224 -2.99 -3.88 -14.25
C GLY A 224 -1.74 -3.93 -15.13
N LEU A 225 -1.10 -2.79 -15.40
CA LEU A 225 0.17 -2.72 -16.11
C LEU A 225 1.34 -2.96 -15.15
N PRO A 226 2.50 -3.43 -15.63
CA PRO A 226 3.76 -3.31 -14.90
C PRO A 226 3.92 -1.92 -14.29
N ASN A 227 4.24 -1.87 -13.00
CA ASN A 227 4.52 -0.62 -12.30
C ASN A 227 5.99 -0.21 -12.50
N ARG A 228 6.38 0.90 -11.88
CA ARG A 228 7.76 1.42 -11.93
C ARG A 228 8.84 0.40 -11.53
N SER A 229 8.55 -0.52 -10.62
CA SER A 229 9.50 -1.55 -10.18
C SER A 229 9.73 -2.59 -11.27
N LEU A 230 8.64 -3.19 -11.78
CA LEU A 230 8.73 -4.21 -12.84
C LEU A 230 9.25 -3.63 -14.15
N PHE A 231 8.91 -2.37 -14.48
CA PHE A 231 9.49 -1.66 -15.60
C PHE A 231 11.02 -1.56 -15.51
N ARG A 232 11.56 -1.18 -14.34
CA ARG A 232 13.01 -1.03 -14.12
C ARG A 232 13.76 -2.33 -14.30
N ASP A 233 13.18 -3.43 -13.84
CA ASP A 233 13.74 -4.77 -14.05
C ASP A 233 13.78 -5.10 -15.55
N ARG A 234 12.62 -5.00 -16.24
CA ARG A 234 12.50 -5.33 -17.67
C ARG A 234 13.40 -4.50 -18.57
N ILE A 235 13.47 -3.17 -18.39
CA ILE A 235 14.36 -2.34 -19.20
C ILE A 235 15.84 -2.66 -18.94
N SER A 236 16.21 -3.02 -17.71
CA SER A 236 17.59 -3.40 -17.40
C SER A 236 17.95 -4.72 -18.08
N THR A 237 17.06 -5.72 -18.03
CA THR A 237 17.23 -6.99 -18.76
C THR A 237 17.34 -6.77 -20.27
N GLN A 238 16.45 -5.96 -20.85
CA GLN A 238 16.46 -5.70 -22.29
C GLN A 238 17.73 -4.94 -22.73
N LEU A 239 18.18 -3.95 -21.96
CA LEU A 239 19.46 -3.27 -22.25
C LEU A 239 20.65 -4.23 -22.19
N SER A 240 20.68 -5.17 -21.25
CA SER A 240 21.73 -6.19 -21.18
C SER A 240 21.71 -7.12 -22.40
N ILE A 241 20.52 -7.54 -22.85
CA ILE A 241 20.35 -8.37 -24.04
C ILE A 241 20.78 -7.58 -25.28
N SER A 242 20.29 -6.36 -25.47
CA SER A 242 20.63 -5.51 -26.62
C SER A 242 22.11 -5.16 -26.71
N LYS A 243 22.79 -4.95 -25.57
CA LYS A 243 24.25 -4.77 -25.53
C LYS A 243 25.02 -6.01 -25.98
N ARG A 244 24.56 -7.19 -25.58
CA ARG A 244 25.20 -8.46 -25.94
C ARG A 244 24.98 -8.81 -27.41
N ASP A 245 23.77 -8.59 -27.90
CA ASP A 245 23.33 -9.02 -29.22
C ASP A 245 23.51 -7.91 -30.29
N ASN A 246 24.06 -6.75 -29.87
CA ASN A 246 24.25 -5.54 -30.69
C ASN A 246 22.97 -5.08 -31.41
N SER A 247 21.82 -5.23 -30.72
CA SER A 247 20.50 -4.85 -31.23
C SER A 247 20.04 -3.51 -30.67
N SER A 248 19.05 -2.91 -31.33
CA SER A 248 18.45 -1.64 -30.90
C SER A 248 17.26 -1.85 -29.97
N LEU A 249 17.00 -0.88 -29.11
CA LEU A 249 15.84 -0.87 -28.20
C LEU A 249 15.11 0.47 -28.35
N GLY A 250 13.83 0.43 -28.73
CA GLY A 250 12.98 1.61 -28.78
C GLY A 250 12.32 1.89 -27.42
N ILE A 251 12.21 3.16 -27.05
CA ILE A 251 11.51 3.61 -25.85
C ILE A 251 10.55 4.73 -26.24
N LEU A 252 9.28 4.55 -25.87
CA LEU A 252 8.23 5.56 -26.03
C LEU A 252 7.71 5.94 -24.65
N LEU A 253 7.75 7.22 -24.32
CA LEU A 253 7.15 7.78 -23.11
C LEU A 253 5.89 8.55 -23.50
N PHE A 254 4.76 8.26 -22.88
CA PHE A 254 3.45 8.82 -23.20
C PHE A 254 2.95 9.70 -22.07
N ASP A 255 2.22 10.75 -22.45
CA ASP A 255 1.49 11.64 -21.55
C ASP A 255 0.09 11.92 -22.07
N ILE A 256 -0.89 11.95 -21.16
CA ILE A 256 -2.26 12.34 -21.48
C ILE A 256 -2.39 13.86 -21.30
N ASN A 257 -2.61 14.59 -22.39
CA ASN A 257 -2.66 16.04 -22.35
C ASN A 257 -3.79 16.54 -21.47
N ASN A 258 -3.49 17.51 -20.60
CA ASN A 258 -4.45 18.14 -19.70
C ASN A 258 -5.20 17.14 -18.80
N PHE A 259 -4.60 15.98 -18.46
CA PHE A 259 -5.25 14.98 -17.61
C PHE A 259 -5.68 15.54 -16.25
N LYS A 260 -4.90 16.47 -15.69
CA LYS A 260 -5.28 17.20 -14.49
C LYS A 260 -6.58 17.98 -14.67
N SER A 261 -6.69 18.77 -15.75
CA SER A 261 -7.92 19.52 -16.06
C SER A 261 -9.12 18.61 -16.30
N ILE A 262 -8.89 17.42 -16.88
CA ILE A 262 -9.91 16.38 -17.04
C ILE A 262 -10.37 15.89 -15.65
N ASN A 263 -9.46 15.57 -14.74
CA ASN A 263 -9.81 15.19 -13.36
C ASN A 263 -10.56 16.29 -12.62
N ASP A 264 -10.10 17.53 -12.74
CA ASP A 264 -10.71 18.68 -12.06
C ASP A 264 -12.13 18.96 -12.59
N SER A 265 -12.36 18.73 -13.88
CA SER A 265 -13.67 19.00 -14.53
C SER A 265 -14.65 17.83 -14.41
N LEU A 266 -14.17 16.59 -14.47
CA LEU A 266 -14.99 15.38 -14.61
C LEU A 266 -14.96 14.48 -13.36
N GLY A 267 -14.05 14.73 -12.42
CA GLY A 267 -13.82 13.94 -11.22
C GLY A 267 -12.85 12.79 -11.43
N HIS A 268 -12.14 12.41 -10.36
CA HIS A 268 -11.12 11.36 -10.37
C HIS A 268 -11.62 10.00 -10.89
N ASP A 269 -12.85 9.60 -10.57
CA ASP A 269 -13.43 8.33 -11.04
C ASP A 269 -13.45 8.23 -12.58
N LYS A 270 -13.72 9.34 -13.27
CA LYS A 270 -13.71 9.37 -14.75
C LYS A 270 -12.30 9.40 -15.31
N GLY A 271 -11.38 10.10 -14.65
CA GLY A 271 -9.95 10.05 -14.99
C GLY A 271 -9.40 8.63 -14.86
N ASP A 272 -9.80 7.90 -13.83
CA ASP A 272 -9.41 6.50 -13.63
C ASP A 272 -9.93 5.60 -14.75
N GLN A 273 -11.17 5.79 -15.21
CA GLN A 273 -11.72 5.07 -16.37
C GLN A 273 -10.95 5.38 -17.66
N ILE A 274 -10.57 6.65 -17.86
CA ILE A 274 -9.74 7.08 -18.99
C ILE A 274 -8.40 6.34 -18.98
N LEU A 275 -7.71 6.29 -17.84
CA LEU A 275 -6.43 5.59 -17.70
C LEU A 275 -6.55 4.10 -18.01
N VAL A 276 -7.63 3.46 -17.55
CA VAL A 276 -7.93 2.06 -17.86
C VAL A 276 -8.14 1.87 -19.35
N GLU A 277 -8.99 2.66 -19.99
CA GLU A 277 -9.27 2.54 -21.43
C GLU A 277 -8.03 2.83 -22.28
N PHE A 278 -7.28 3.88 -21.93
CA PHE A 278 -6.00 4.25 -22.54
C PHE A 278 -5.01 3.08 -22.51
N SER A 279 -4.87 2.44 -21.34
CA SER A 279 -4.00 1.27 -21.18
C SER A 279 -4.43 0.08 -22.03
N GLN A 280 -5.74 -0.15 -22.18
CA GLN A 280 -6.30 -1.25 -22.97
C GLN A 280 -6.08 -1.05 -24.46
N ARG A 281 -6.26 0.18 -24.96
CA ARG A 281 -6.02 0.51 -26.37
C ARG A 281 -4.57 0.26 -26.77
N ILE A 282 -3.61 0.73 -25.98
CA ILE A 282 -2.20 0.47 -26.26
C ILE A 282 -1.88 -1.02 -26.13
N LYS A 283 -2.39 -1.70 -25.08
CA LYS A 283 -2.24 -3.16 -24.90
C LYS A 283 -2.68 -3.96 -26.12
N SER A 284 -3.76 -3.55 -26.78
CA SER A 284 -4.30 -4.25 -27.97
C SER A 284 -3.36 -4.20 -29.19
N CYS A 285 -2.41 -3.28 -29.22
CA CYS A 285 -1.45 -3.10 -30.30
C CYS A 285 -0.06 -3.69 -29.98
N LEU A 286 0.12 -4.23 -28.77
CA LEU A 286 1.41 -4.77 -28.34
C LEU A 286 1.77 -6.04 -29.11
N SER A 287 3.02 -6.10 -29.55
CA SER A 287 3.62 -7.30 -30.11
C SER A 287 4.29 -8.15 -29.03
N PRO A 288 4.51 -9.46 -29.26
CA PRO A 288 5.21 -10.31 -28.31
C PRO A 288 6.58 -9.73 -27.93
N GLY A 289 6.86 -9.65 -26.62
CA GLY A 289 8.11 -9.10 -26.08
C GLY A 289 8.05 -7.60 -25.75
N GLU A 290 7.11 -6.84 -26.31
CA GLU A 290 6.90 -5.45 -25.95
C GLU A 290 6.33 -5.32 -24.53
N THR A 291 6.72 -4.26 -23.82
CA THR A 291 6.28 -4.03 -22.44
C THR A 291 5.77 -2.61 -22.28
N LEU A 292 4.44 -2.47 -22.11
CA LEU A 292 3.82 -1.25 -21.62
C LEU A 292 3.82 -1.24 -20.10
N SER A 293 4.18 -0.12 -19.48
CA SER A 293 4.19 0.09 -18.03
C SER A 293 3.59 1.45 -17.69
N ARG A 294 3.05 1.60 -16.47
CA ARG A 294 2.60 2.90 -15.94
C ARG A 294 3.56 3.36 -14.84
N LEU A 295 4.10 4.57 -14.97
CA LEU A 295 5.11 5.10 -14.05
C LEU A 295 4.49 5.90 -12.89
N GLY A 296 3.35 6.53 -13.13
CA GLY A 296 2.56 7.28 -12.15
C GLY A 296 1.61 8.26 -12.86
N SER A 297 0.57 8.76 -12.17
CA SER A 297 -0.41 9.73 -12.71
C SER A 297 -0.92 9.32 -14.11
N ASP A 298 -0.47 10.02 -15.15
CA ASP A 298 -0.81 9.94 -16.56
C ASP A 298 0.38 9.49 -17.44
N GLU A 299 1.50 9.09 -16.83
CA GLU A 299 2.72 8.71 -17.53
C GLU A 299 2.79 7.20 -17.80
N PHE A 300 2.92 6.84 -19.08
CA PHE A 300 3.12 5.47 -19.52
C PHE A 300 4.45 5.33 -20.28
N VAL A 301 5.06 4.16 -20.22
CA VAL A 301 6.29 3.87 -20.97
C VAL A 301 6.17 2.53 -21.69
N LEU A 302 6.55 2.50 -22.96
CA LEU A 302 6.60 1.32 -23.79
C LEU A 302 8.04 1.02 -24.21
N ILE A 303 8.44 -0.23 -23.96
CA ILE A 303 9.72 -0.79 -24.40
C ILE A 303 9.47 -1.63 -25.66
N LEU A 304 10.24 -1.36 -26.71
CA LEU A 304 10.21 -2.05 -28.00
C LEU A 304 11.56 -2.77 -28.26
N PRO A 305 11.69 -4.07 -27.89
CA PRO A 305 12.91 -4.84 -28.13
C PRO A 305 13.22 -4.98 -29.62
N ASP A 306 14.51 -5.07 -29.96
CA ASP A 306 15.00 -5.30 -31.33
C ASP A 306 14.38 -4.38 -32.39
N THR A 307 14.22 -3.11 -32.04
CA THR A 307 13.50 -2.12 -32.85
C THR A 307 14.40 -0.91 -33.12
N SER A 308 14.59 -0.58 -34.41
CA SER A 308 15.34 0.61 -34.82
C SER A 308 14.58 1.90 -34.50
N LEU A 309 15.25 3.05 -34.60
CA LEU A 309 14.60 4.34 -34.37
C LEU A 309 13.45 4.59 -35.35
N GLU A 310 13.64 4.29 -36.64
CA GLU A 310 12.61 4.51 -37.68
C GLU A 310 11.36 3.66 -37.40
N LYS A 311 11.55 2.40 -37.03
CA LYS A 311 10.45 1.51 -36.64
C LYS A 311 9.78 2.00 -35.35
N THR A 312 10.55 2.50 -34.40
CA THR A 312 10.01 3.07 -33.16
C THR A 312 9.08 4.25 -33.44
N VAL A 313 9.45 5.11 -34.40
CA VAL A 313 8.61 6.23 -34.85
C VAL A 313 7.35 5.72 -35.55
N GLU A 314 7.46 4.75 -36.46
CA GLU A 314 6.30 4.14 -37.12
C GLU A 314 5.33 3.52 -36.09
N ARG A 315 5.87 2.82 -35.09
CA ARG A 315 5.07 2.26 -33.98
C ARG A 315 4.36 3.34 -33.19
N SER A 316 5.01 4.47 -32.92
CA SER A 316 4.38 5.60 -32.21
C SER A 316 3.20 6.18 -32.99
N ALA A 317 3.34 6.35 -34.31
CA ALA A 317 2.27 6.86 -35.17
C ALA A 317 1.07 5.89 -35.23
N ASN A 318 1.34 4.59 -35.31
CA ASN A 318 0.29 3.57 -35.27
C ASN A 318 -0.48 3.59 -33.94
N ILE A 319 0.22 3.72 -32.81
CA ILE A 319 -0.43 3.82 -31.49
C ILE A 319 -1.25 5.11 -31.38
N LEU A 320 -0.71 6.26 -31.83
CA LEU A 320 -1.45 7.53 -31.84
C LEU A 320 -2.74 7.44 -32.65
N SER A 321 -2.73 6.74 -33.79
CA SER A 321 -3.96 6.55 -34.59
C SER A 321 -5.08 5.83 -33.84
N ARG A 322 -4.73 4.93 -32.91
CA ARG A 322 -5.68 4.18 -32.06
C ARG A 322 -6.14 4.99 -30.86
N LEU A 323 -5.30 5.89 -30.38
CA LEU A 323 -5.64 6.81 -29.31
C LEU A 323 -6.51 7.98 -29.81
N ALA A 324 -6.50 8.27 -31.11
CA ALA A 324 -7.37 9.30 -31.70
C ALA A 324 -8.87 8.92 -31.73
N ASP A 325 -9.21 7.63 -31.57
CA ASP A 325 -10.60 7.18 -31.50
C ASP A 325 -11.33 7.78 -30.27
N ILE A 326 -12.64 7.99 -30.36
CA ILE A 326 -13.46 8.57 -29.28
C ILE A 326 -13.44 7.65 -28.04
N PHE A 327 -13.15 8.21 -26.87
CA PHE A 327 -13.27 7.53 -25.56
C PHE A 327 -14.71 7.63 -25.06
N TYR A 328 -15.30 6.50 -24.68
CA TYR A 328 -16.70 6.41 -24.22
C TYR A 328 -16.74 6.21 -22.71
N ILE A 329 -16.79 7.30 -21.96
CA ILE A 329 -16.76 7.30 -20.49
C ILE A 329 -18.15 7.64 -19.97
N ASN A 330 -18.85 6.69 -19.35
CA ASN A 330 -20.21 6.88 -18.81
C ASN A 330 -21.21 7.52 -19.81
N ARG A 331 -21.15 7.12 -21.10
CA ARG A 331 -21.96 7.65 -22.22
C ARG A 331 -21.63 9.07 -22.67
N GLN A 332 -20.47 9.61 -22.27
CA GLN A 332 -19.91 10.84 -22.83
C GLN A 332 -18.79 10.50 -23.81
N GLU A 333 -18.75 11.22 -24.92
CA GLU A 333 -17.71 11.12 -25.94
C GLU A 333 -16.60 12.12 -25.62
N LEU A 334 -15.37 11.61 -25.45
CA LEU A 334 -14.20 12.43 -25.15
C LEU A 334 -13.10 12.15 -26.18
N THR A 335 -12.49 13.21 -26.68
CA THR A 335 -11.26 13.11 -27.48
C THR A 335 -10.08 13.39 -26.57
N ILE A 336 -9.11 12.48 -26.56
CA ILE A 336 -7.93 12.59 -25.70
C ILE A 336 -6.71 12.77 -26.59
N ASN A 337 -6.01 13.88 -26.37
CA ASN A 337 -4.74 14.15 -27.04
C ASN A 337 -3.61 13.53 -26.21
N THR A 338 -2.59 13.02 -26.91
CA THR A 338 -1.44 12.35 -26.30
C THR A 338 -0.16 12.87 -26.92
N ASN A 339 0.82 13.21 -26.09
CA ASN A 339 2.18 13.50 -26.53
C ASN A 339 3.09 12.28 -26.28
N ILE A 340 4.05 12.05 -27.19
CA ILE A 340 5.01 10.94 -27.09
C ILE A 340 6.45 11.44 -27.19
N GLY A 341 7.27 11.13 -26.19
CA GLY A 341 8.73 11.27 -26.25
C GLY A 341 9.40 9.99 -26.76
N ILE A 342 10.23 10.10 -27.79
CA ILE A 342 10.84 8.95 -28.45
C ILE A 342 12.35 8.91 -28.20
N CYS A 343 12.84 7.75 -27.76
CA CYS A 343 14.27 7.44 -27.60
C CYS A 343 14.64 6.06 -28.15
N ALA A 344 15.92 5.88 -28.50
CA ALA A 344 16.44 4.60 -28.96
C ALA A 344 17.83 4.32 -28.35
N PHE A 345 18.06 3.09 -27.90
CA PHE A 345 19.39 2.56 -27.61
C PHE A 345 20.01 2.00 -28.89
N PRO A 346 21.32 2.19 -29.13
CA PRO A 346 22.27 2.98 -28.32
C PRO A 346 22.30 4.48 -28.66
N GLN A 347 21.60 4.91 -29.72
CA GLN A 347 21.73 6.26 -30.31
C GLN A 347 21.50 7.41 -29.32
N HIS A 348 20.51 7.29 -28.44
CA HIS A 348 20.10 8.33 -27.49
C HIS A 348 20.51 7.99 -26.05
N GLY A 349 21.39 7.00 -25.84
CA GLY A 349 21.90 6.67 -24.50
C GLY A 349 22.21 5.19 -24.33
N GLU A 350 23.16 4.88 -23.46
CA GLU A 350 23.64 3.51 -23.22
C GLU A 350 23.19 2.91 -21.88
N ASP A 351 22.52 3.71 -21.04
CA ASP A 351 22.00 3.29 -19.75
C ASP A 351 20.55 3.75 -19.55
N ARG A 352 19.84 3.03 -18.67
CA ARG A 352 18.44 3.26 -18.35
C ARG A 352 18.15 4.71 -17.95
N SER A 353 19.00 5.31 -17.13
CA SER A 353 18.74 6.64 -16.57
C SER A 353 18.86 7.71 -17.66
N THR A 354 19.88 7.60 -18.51
CA THR A 354 20.07 8.50 -19.66
C THR A 354 18.92 8.40 -20.65
N LEU A 355 18.53 7.17 -21.05
CA LEU A 355 17.44 6.96 -22.01
C LEU A 355 16.09 7.48 -21.50
N LEU A 356 15.77 7.23 -20.23
CA LEU A 356 14.52 7.74 -19.63
C LEU A 356 14.52 9.27 -19.54
N ARG A 357 15.64 9.86 -19.15
CA ARG A 357 15.78 11.32 -19.09
C ARG A 357 15.61 11.95 -20.47
N HIS A 358 16.23 11.38 -21.49
CA HIS A 358 16.10 11.86 -22.87
C HIS A 358 14.68 11.67 -23.42
N ALA A 359 14.00 10.58 -23.07
CA ALA A 359 12.61 10.36 -23.46
C ALA A 359 11.67 11.39 -22.80
N ASP A 360 11.92 11.75 -21.54
CA ASP A 360 11.17 12.79 -20.83
C ASP A 360 11.38 14.19 -21.45
N ILE A 361 12.61 14.53 -21.82
CA ILE A 361 12.89 15.79 -22.51
C ILE A 361 12.18 15.82 -23.85
N ALA A 362 12.26 14.74 -24.62
CA ALA A 362 11.56 14.65 -25.89
C ALA A 362 10.05 14.80 -25.73
N LEU A 363 9.46 14.16 -24.72
CA LEU A 363 8.05 14.30 -24.39
C LEU A 363 7.69 15.76 -24.07
N ASN A 364 8.52 16.45 -23.29
CA ASN A 364 8.32 17.86 -22.96
C ASN A 364 8.41 18.76 -24.20
N VAL A 365 9.34 18.49 -25.12
CA VAL A 365 9.45 19.23 -26.39
C VAL A 365 8.20 18.98 -27.26
N ALA A 366 7.71 17.74 -27.31
CA ALA A 366 6.45 17.42 -27.98
C ALA A 366 5.26 18.20 -27.38
N ARG A 367 5.14 18.26 -26.04
CA ARG A 367 4.12 19.06 -25.35
C ARG A 367 4.21 20.55 -25.72
N LYS A 368 5.41 21.14 -25.64
CA LYS A 368 5.62 22.58 -25.94
C LYS A 368 5.27 22.95 -27.37
N ASN A 369 5.62 22.09 -28.32
CA ASN A 369 5.36 22.33 -29.74
C ASN A 369 3.93 21.93 -30.17
N ASN A 370 3.07 21.49 -29.24
CA ASN A 370 1.77 20.88 -29.53
C ASN A 370 1.87 19.77 -30.60
N SER A 371 2.98 19.02 -30.60
CA SER A 371 3.24 17.93 -31.55
C SER A 371 2.91 16.59 -30.92
N ASN A 372 2.27 15.69 -31.66
CA ASN A 372 1.90 14.37 -31.15
C ASN A 372 3.10 13.53 -30.70
N PHE A 373 4.29 13.76 -31.27
CA PHE A 373 5.53 13.13 -30.82
C PHE A 373 6.76 14.01 -31.08
N HIS A 374 7.86 13.70 -30.42
CA HIS A 374 9.19 14.26 -30.69
C HIS A 374 10.26 13.20 -30.45
N ILE A 375 11.28 13.20 -31.29
CA ILE A 375 12.43 12.30 -31.19
C ILE A 375 13.54 13.08 -30.49
N PHE A 376 14.10 12.51 -29.43
CA PHE A 376 15.22 13.16 -28.74
C PHE A 376 16.37 13.44 -29.71
N ASP A 377 16.74 14.71 -29.83
CA ASP A 377 17.91 15.17 -30.56
C ASP A 377 18.89 15.79 -29.56
N LYS A 378 20.04 15.14 -29.37
CA LYS A 378 21.08 15.60 -28.44
C LYS A 378 21.51 17.05 -28.71
N ASN A 379 21.57 17.50 -29.95
CA ASN A 379 22.06 18.84 -30.28
C ASN A 379 21.01 19.92 -30.03
N ALA A 380 19.73 19.61 -30.27
CA ALA A 380 18.62 20.55 -30.05
C ALA A 380 18.16 20.56 -28.58
N ASP A 381 18.10 19.37 -27.96
CA ASP A 381 17.42 19.16 -26.68
C ASP A 381 18.34 19.27 -25.45
N ASP A 382 19.69 19.23 -25.61
CA ASP A 382 20.66 19.50 -24.51
C ASP A 382 20.52 20.94 -23.94
N THR A 383 19.94 21.86 -24.71
CA THR A 383 19.63 23.22 -24.24
C THR A 383 18.61 23.24 -23.09
N SER A 384 17.69 22.27 -23.04
CA SER A 384 16.68 22.15 -21.98
C SER A 384 17.23 21.49 -20.70
N ILE A 385 18.19 20.56 -20.82
CA ILE A 385 18.87 19.89 -19.68
C ILE A 385 19.76 20.87 -18.91
N SER A 386 20.54 21.66 -19.65
CA SER A 386 21.48 22.63 -19.08
C SER A 386 20.76 23.72 -18.27
N LEU A 387 19.58 24.17 -18.72
CA LEU A 387 18.82 25.20 -18.03
C LEU A 387 18.45 24.83 -16.57
N ALA A 388 18.12 23.56 -16.29
CA ALA A 388 17.71 23.14 -14.94
C ALA A 388 18.84 23.26 -13.90
N LEU A 389 20.06 22.87 -14.30
CA LEU A 389 21.27 23.00 -13.48
C LEU A 389 21.70 24.47 -13.39
N ASP A 390 21.55 25.21 -14.48
CA ASP A 390 21.89 26.64 -14.54
C ASP A 390 20.96 27.47 -13.63
N LEU A 391 19.67 27.13 -13.49
CA LEU A 391 18.71 27.87 -12.64
C LEU A 391 19.08 27.85 -11.14
N ASN A 392 19.45 26.68 -10.59
CA ASN A 392 19.86 26.61 -9.18
C ASN A 392 21.17 27.38 -8.92
N ASN A 393 22.09 27.34 -9.89
CA ASN A 393 23.30 28.15 -9.85
C ASN A 393 22.98 29.65 -10.00
N ALA A 394 21.98 30.01 -10.79
CA ALA A 394 21.57 31.39 -11.04
C ALA A 394 21.09 32.08 -9.76
N PHE A 395 20.29 31.38 -8.95
CA PHE A 395 19.89 31.85 -7.63
C PHE A 395 21.09 32.03 -6.69
N SER A 396 21.98 31.04 -6.62
CA SER A 396 23.13 31.07 -5.71
C SER A 396 24.15 32.17 -6.04
N HIS A 397 24.18 32.63 -7.29
CA HIS A 397 25.13 33.63 -7.79
C HIS A 397 24.48 34.97 -8.17
N ASN A 398 23.23 35.23 -7.76
CA ASN A 398 22.50 36.47 -8.03
C ASN A 398 22.50 36.88 -9.51
N GLN A 399 22.31 35.90 -10.40
CA GLN A 399 22.34 36.09 -11.86
C GLN A 399 21.03 36.68 -12.41
N PHE A 400 19.95 36.63 -11.64
CA PHE A 400 18.71 37.33 -11.95
C PHE A 400 18.85 38.81 -11.56
N LYS A 401 18.50 39.68 -12.50
CA LYS A 401 18.50 41.14 -12.33
C LYS A 401 17.18 41.70 -12.80
N LEU A 402 16.78 42.83 -12.23
CA LEU A 402 15.64 43.60 -12.70
C LEU A 402 16.11 44.72 -13.62
N HIS A 403 15.43 44.84 -14.75
CA HIS A 403 15.44 46.03 -15.58
C HIS A 403 14.09 46.73 -15.43
N TYR A 404 14.07 48.02 -15.69
CA TYR A 404 12.96 48.90 -15.39
C TYR A 404 12.55 49.64 -16.66
N GLN A 405 11.29 49.46 -17.05
CA GLN A 405 10.73 50.14 -18.23
C GLN A 405 9.72 51.21 -17.82
N PRO A 406 9.94 52.50 -18.16
CA PRO A 406 9.08 53.59 -17.72
C PRO A 406 7.69 53.55 -18.38
N LYS A 407 6.68 53.89 -17.59
CA LYS A 407 5.31 54.20 -18.03
C LYS A 407 5.04 55.69 -17.83
N ILE A 408 4.57 56.35 -18.88
CA ILE A 408 4.28 57.80 -18.85
C ILE A 408 2.78 58.06 -19.00
N ASP A 409 2.31 59.10 -18.33
CA ASP A 409 1.00 59.68 -18.61
C ASP A 409 1.04 60.32 -20.01
N ILE A 410 0.13 59.90 -20.88
CA ILE A 410 0.15 60.28 -22.30
C ILE A 410 -0.08 61.78 -22.47
N LYS A 411 -0.87 62.41 -21.59
CA LYS A 411 -1.28 63.83 -21.70
C LYS A 411 -0.19 64.78 -21.23
N THR A 412 0.43 64.45 -20.11
CA THR A 412 1.43 65.30 -19.43
C THR A 412 2.86 64.91 -19.79
N SER A 413 3.06 63.71 -20.36
CA SER A 413 4.37 63.08 -20.53
C SER A 413 5.14 62.88 -19.22
N ALA A 414 4.47 62.97 -18.07
CA ALA A 414 5.10 62.73 -16.77
C ALA A 414 5.31 61.23 -16.54
N LEU A 415 6.43 60.87 -15.92
CA LEU A 415 6.70 59.50 -15.48
C LEU A 415 5.81 59.16 -14.28
N ILE A 416 4.98 58.12 -14.40
CA ILE A 416 4.02 57.72 -13.36
C ILE A 416 4.49 56.47 -12.62
N SER A 417 4.88 55.45 -13.38
CA SER A 417 5.26 54.15 -12.87
C SER A 417 6.31 53.50 -13.76
N VAL A 418 6.82 52.36 -13.33
CA VAL A 418 7.83 51.61 -14.05
C VAL A 418 7.55 50.12 -13.91
N GLU A 419 7.72 49.36 -14.97
CA GLU A 419 7.59 47.90 -14.92
C GLU A 419 8.95 47.25 -14.64
N ALA A 420 8.99 46.39 -13.62
CA ALA A 420 10.13 45.57 -13.27
C ALA A 420 10.15 44.28 -14.10
N LEU A 421 11.10 44.22 -15.01
CA LEU A 421 11.28 43.14 -15.98
C LEU A 421 12.50 42.29 -15.63
N GLY A 422 12.26 41.00 -15.42
CA GLY A 422 13.29 40.01 -15.16
C GLY A 422 14.34 39.87 -16.27
N ARG A 423 15.62 39.80 -15.91
CA ARG A 423 16.72 39.48 -16.83
C ARG A 423 17.61 38.44 -16.20
N TRP A 424 17.88 37.36 -16.92
CA TRP A 424 18.86 36.36 -16.50
C TRP A 424 20.18 36.58 -17.22
N GLN A 425 21.20 37.02 -16.47
CA GLN A 425 22.56 37.19 -16.95
C GLN A 425 23.35 35.90 -16.76
N HIS A 426 23.37 35.05 -17.77
CA HIS A 426 24.09 33.79 -17.72
C HIS A 426 25.57 33.98 -18.09
N PRO A 427 26.54 33.47 -17.30
CA PRO A 427 27.97 33.73 -17.51
C PRO A 427 28.51 33.24 -18.86
N VAL A 428 27.93 32.18 -19.41
CA VAL A 428 28.36 31.59 -20.70
C VAL A 428 27.43 31.97 -21.86
N ARG A 429 26.13 32.18 -21.58
CA ARG A 429 25.08 32.32 -22.60
C ARG A 429 24.65 33.77 -22.82
N GLY A 430 25.19 34.70 -22.04
CA GLY A 430 24.77 36.09 -22.05
C GLY A 430 23.35 36.24 -21.48
N ILE A 431 22.58 37.18 -22.02
CA ILE A 431 21.23 37.46 -21.54
C ILE A 431 20.27 36.41 -22.09
N ILE A 432 19.66 35.63 -21.21
CA ILE A 432 18.63 34.65 -21.58
C ILE A 432 17.26 35.35 -21.60
N SER A 433 16.45 35.03 -22.62
CA SER A 433 15.11 35.60 -22.81
C SER A 433 14.17 35.27 -21.63
N PRO A 434 13.37 36.23 -21.14
CA PRO A 434 12.34 36.00 -20.12
C PRO A 434 11.43 34.81 -20.41
N THR A 435 10.92 34.70 -21.64
CA THR A 435 10.05 33.57 -22.04
C THR A 435 10.71 32.23 -21.75
N VAL A 436 12.00 32.09 -22.08
CA VAL A 436 12.72 30.82 -21.94
C VAL A 436 12.95 30.44 -20.47
N PHE A 437 13.32 31.41 -19.63
CA PHE A 437 13.68 31.10 -18.25
C PHE A 437 12.50 31.12 -17.29
N ILE A 438 11.46 31.91 -17.56
CA ILE A 438 10.21 31.89 -16.80
C ILE A 438 9.52 30.54 -16.98
N ASP A 439 9.40 30.04 -18.23
CA ASP A 439 8.89 28.69 -18.51
C ASP A 439 9.68 27.62 -17.75
N ALA A 440 11.00 27.75 -17.69
CA ALA A 440 11.85 26.82 -16.98
C ALA A 440 11.66 26.92 -15.45
N LEU A 441 11.54 28.13 -14.90
CA LEU A 441 11.24 28.35 -13.48
C LEU A 441 9.89 27.73 -13.10
N GLU A 442 8.87 27.84 -13.94
CA GLU A 442 7.57 27.20 -13.72
C GLU A 442 7.66 25.67 -13.80
N GLN A 443 8.37 25.15 -14.81
CA GLN A 443 8.60 23.72 -15.01
C GLN A 443 9.29 23.07 -13.81
N TYR A 444 10.27 23.75 -13.21
CA TYR A 444 11.04 23.23 -12.07
C TYR A 444 10.48 23.67 -10.70
N ASN A 445 9.28 24.27 -10.65
CA ASN A 445 8.65 24.77 -9.42
C ASN A 445 9.50 25.80 -8.66
N LEU A 446 10.30 26.58 -9.37
CA LEU A 446 11.15 27.64 -8.83
C LEU A 446 10.57 29.04 -9.05
N ILE A 447 9.42 29.15 -9.73
CA ILE A 447 8.78 30.45 -10.04
C ILE A 447 8.44 31.25 -8.77
N ASP A 448 7.89 30.61 -7.74
CA ASP A 448 7.55 31.30 -6.48
C ASP A 448 8.79 31.92 -5.84
N ARG A 449 9.89 31.16 -5.80
CA ARG A 449 11.18 31.65 -5.27
C ARG A 449 11.66 32.85 -6.05
N TYR A 450 11.64 32.77 -7.38
CA TYR A 450 12.02 33.88 -8.25
C TYR A 450 11.14 35.11 -8.02
N THR A 451 9.82 34.95 -7.96
CA THR A 451 8.88 36.06 -7.71
C THR A 451 9.17 36.73 -6.38
N TYR A 452 9.42 35.98 -5.31
CA TYR A 452 9.77 36.57 -4.02
C TYR A 452 11.10 37.34 -4.05
N GLU A 453 12.15 36.76 -4.64
CA GLU A 453 13.44 37.46 -4.78
C GLU A 453 13.33 38.72 -5.66
N ALA A 454 12.52 38.68 -6.73
CA ALA A 454 12.24 39.85 -7.55
C ALA A 454 11.49 40.94 -6.77
N ILE A 455 10.51 40.58 -5.96
CA ILE A 455 9.80 41.53 -5.08
C ILE A 455 10.74 42.17 -4.07
N ASP A 456 11.62 41.37 -3.45
CA ASP A 456 12.61 41.87 -2.49
C ASP A 456 13.53 42.92 -3.15
N VAL A 457 14.06 42.65 -4.34
CA VAL A 457 14.90 43.61 -5.10
C VAL A 457 14.12 44.85 -5.51
N ALA A 458 12.87 44.71 -5.96
CA ALA A 458 12.03 45.84 -6.36
C ALA A 458 11.69 46.75 -5.16
N ILE A 459 11.45 46.18 -3.98
CA ILE A 459 11.23 46.93 -2.74
C ILE A 459 12.48 47.72 -2.35
N GLU A 460 13.66 47.09 -2.44
CA GLU A 460 14.93 47.76 -2.16
C GLU A 460 15.17 48.95 -3.12
N ASP A 461 14.98 48.74 -4.43
CA ASP A 461 15.15 49.78 -5.44
C ASP A 461 14.15 50.93 -5.24
N LEU A 462 12.88 50.60 -5.01
CA LEU A 462 11.85 51.58 -4.70
C LEU A 462 12.15 52.38 -3.42
N GLY A 463 12.65 51.73 -2.37
CA GLY A 463 13.05 52.39 -1.12
C GLY A 463 14.16 53.42 -1.35
N ARG A 464 15.13 53.10 -2.22
CA ARG A 464 16.20 54.04 -2.61
C ARG A 464 15.64 55.24 -3.37
N TRP A 465 14.72 55.02 -4.31
CA TRP A 465 14.13 56.11 -5.11
C TRP A 465 13.23 57.03 -4.27
N VAL A 466 12.41 56.47 -3.39
CA VAL A 466 11.58 57.24 -2.46
C VAL A 466 12.43 58.07 -1.52
N SER A 467 13.53 57.51 -0.99
CA SER A 467 14.47 58.25 -0.12
C SER A 467 15.20 59.38 -0.85
N ALA A 468 15.41 59.25 -2.17
CA ALA A 468 15.93 60.31 -3.03
C ALA A 468 14.87 61.36 -3.42
N GLY A 469 13.63 61.23 -2.93
CA GLY A 469 12.52 62.16 -3.17
C GLY A 469 11.75 61.92 -4.47
N HIS A 470 11.95 60.77 -5.13
CA HIS A 470 11.21 60.43 -6.34
C HIS A 470 9.84 59.84 -6.01
N ASN A 471 8.81 60.27 -6.76
CA ASN A 471 7.44 59.81 -6.59
C ASN A 471 7.07 58.82 -7.70
N VAL A 472 7.64 57.62 -7.67
CA VAL A 472 7.41 56.56 -8.67
C VAL A 472 6.73 55.35 -8.04
N LYS A 473 6.01 54.58 -8.87
CA LYS A 473 5.46 53.25 -8.53
C LYS A 473 6.17 52.16 -9.34
N VAL A 474 6.29 50.96 -8.78
CA VAL A 474 6.90 49.79 -9.45
C VAL A 474 5.85 48.72 -9.68
N ALA A 475 5.69 48.33 -10.94
CA ALA A 475 4.85 47.23 -11.35
C ALA A 475 5.65 45.93 -11.46
N ILE A 476 5.11 44.83 -10.94
CA ILE A 476 5.76 43.51 -10.89
C ILE A 476 4.78 42.45 -11.37
N ASN A 477 5.21 41.65 -12.33
CA ASN A 477 4.45 40.51 -12.84
C ASN A 477 4.36 39.38 -11.82
N ILE A 478 3.14 38.94 -11.54
CA ILE A 478 2.85 37.83 -10.63
C ILE A 478 2.20 36.71 -11.43
N SER A 479 2.84 35.54 -11.44
CA SER A 479 2.28 34.36 -12.09
C SER A 479 0.98 33.92 -11.39
N THR A 480 0.02 33.43 -12.18
CA THR A 480 -1.23 32.85 -11.65
C THR A 480 -0.93 31.73 -10.66
N ARG A 481 0.14 30.94 -10.90
CA ARG A 481 0.58 29.86 -10.02
C ARG A 481 1.00 30.38 -8.64
N THR A 482 1.80 31.45 -8.60
CA THR A 482 2.26 32.05 -7.35
C THR A 482 1.12 32.71 -6.59
N LEU A 483 0.19 33.37 -7.29
CA LEU A 483 -1.01 33.95 -6.67
C LEU A 483 -1.91 32.88 -6.02
N MET A 484 -2.00 31.70 -6.65
CA MET A 484 -2.78 30.57 -6.13
C MET A 484 -2.10 29.83 -4.98
N ASN A 485 -0.85 30.17 -4.63
CA ASN A 485 -0.16 29.55 -3.50
C ASN A 485 -0.78 30.04 -2.16
N PRO A 486 -1.24 29.15 -1.27
CA PRO A 486 -1.82 29.52 0.04
C PRO A 486 -0.91 30.40 0.91
N ASP A 487 0.41 30.23 0.77
CA ASP A 487 1.39 30.98 1.56
C ASP A 487 1.71 32.37 0.98
N PHE A 488 1.27 32.67 -0.25
CA PHE A 488 1.65 33.90 -0.96
C PHE A 488 1.34 35.16 -0.15
N ILE A 489 0.10 35.29 0.31
CA ILE A 489 -0.35 36.45 1.10
C ILE A 489 0.48 36.61 2.39
N HIS A 490 0.85 35.50 3.04
CA HIS A 490 1.69 35.53 4.23
C HIS A 490 3.12 35.98 3.88
N GLN A 491 3.69 35.48 2.79
CA GLN A 491 5.03 35.82 2.31
C GLN A 491 5.16 37.29 1.85
N ILE A 492 4.10 37.86 1.27
CA ILE A 492 4.05 39.28 0.92
C ILE A 492 3.97 40.15 2.17
N ARG A 493 3.11 39.77 3.13
CA ARG A 493 2.96 40.50 4.39
C ARG A 493 4.22 40.51 5.25
N SER A 494 5.03 39.46 5.21
CA SER A 494 6.30 39.42 5.95
C SER A 494 7.38 40.30 5.32
N ARG A 495 7.33 40.52 4.00
CA ARG A 495 8.28 41.36 3.25
C ARG A 495 7.92 42.84 3.29
N ILE A 496 6.65 43.16 3.12
CA ILE A 496 6.16 44.54 3.04
C ILE A 496 5.60 44.94 4.39
N THR A 497 6.44 45.56 5.22
CA THR A 497 6.03 46.06 6.55
C THR A 497 5.70 47.54 6.55
N ASP A 498 6.19 48.31 5.58
CA ASP A 498 5.90 49.74 5.43
C ASP A 498 4.78 50.00 4.41
N PHE A 499 3.69 50.61 4.89
CA PHE A 499 2.53 50.98 4.07
C PHE A 499 2.85 52.07 3.04
N SER A 500 3.95 52.82 3.23
CA SER A 500 4.41 53.83 2.27
C SER A 500 4.99 53.19 1.01
N ILE A 501 5.62 52.02 1.16
CA ILE A 501 6.17 51.21 0.07
C ILE A 501 5.06 50.40 -0.59
N SER A 502 4.16 49.80 0.19
CA SER A 502 3.07 48.96 -0.35
C SER A 502 2.18 49.71 -1.35
N ARG A 503 1.85 50.99 -1.06
CA ARG A 503 1.07 51.87 -1.95
C ARG A 503 1.74 52.25 -3.26
N ARG A 504 3.03 51.92 -3.40
CA ARG A 504 3.83 52.19 -4.59
C ARG A 504 4.15 50.92 -5.37
N LEU A 505 3.61 49.78 -4.94
CA LEU A 505 3.71 48.53 -5.68
C LEU A 505 2.42 48.29 -6.46
N ILE A 506 2.58 47.89 -7.71
CA ILE A 506 1.52 47.43 -8.59
C ILE A 506 1.81 45.96 -8.91
N PHE A 507 0.88 45.05 -8.66
CA PHE A 507 1.01 43.66 -9.09
C PHE A 507 0.23 43.46 -10.37
N GLU A 508 0.93 43.01 -11.42
CA GLU A 508 0.37 42.71 -12.73
C GLU A 508 0.06 41.23 -12.82
N ILE A 509 -1.14 40.91 -13.29
CA ILE A 509 -1.63 39.53 -13.36
C ILE A 509 -2.32 39.35 -14.71
N THR A 510 -1.99 38.27 -15.41
CA THR A 510 -2.52 38.00 -16.74
C THR A 510 -4.02 37.70 -16.76
N GLU A 511 -4.67 37.96 -17.88
CA GLU A 511 -6.09 37.65 -18.12
C GLU A 511 -6.43 36.15 -17.85
N SER A 512 -5.46 35.25 -18.01
CA SER A 512 -5.64 33.80 -17.76
C SER A 512 -6.15 33.46 -16.36
N LEU A 513 -5.98 34.38 -15.39
CA LEU A 513 -6.52 34.24 -14.03
C LEU A 513 -8.04 34.02 -14.04
N PHE A 514 -8.76 34.54 -15.05
CA PHE A 514 -10.21 34.40 -15.16
C PHE A 514 -10.67 32.96 -15.38
N LEU A 515 -9.77 32.03 -15.73
CA LEU A 515 -10.07 30.60 -15.88
C LEU A 515 -9.87 29.81 -14.57
N SER A 516 -9.34 30.44 -13.52
CA SER A 516 -9.03 29.80 -12.23
C SER A 516 -10.21 29.84 -11.25
N ASP A 517 -10.00 29.30 -10.03
CA ASP A 517 -10.96 29.37 -8.93
C ASP A 517 -11.22 30.84 -8.53
N TYR A 518 -12.37 31.34 -8.97
CA TYR A 518 -12.72 32.76 -8.89
C TYR A 518 -12.84 33.26 -7.45
N ASP A 519 -13.38 32.46 -6.53
CA ASP A 519 -13.63 32.88 -5.15
C ASP A 519 -12.31 33.01 -4.38
N TYR A 520 -11.40 32.06 -4.59
CA TYR A 520 -10.06 32.11 -3.99
C TYR A 520 -9.25 33.32 -4.50
N VAL A 521 -9.27 33.54 -5.81
CA VAL A 521 -8.59 34.68 -6.43
C VAL A 521 -9.15 35.99 -5.89
N PHE A 522 -10.48 36.13 -5.83
CA PHE A 522 -11.12 37.34 -5.34
C PHE A 522 -10.70 37.65 -3.88
N ASP A 523 -10.66 36.65 -3.00
CA ASP A 523 -10.19 36.82 -1.62
C ASP A 523 -8.70 37.25 -1.58
N SER A 524 -7.86 36.59 -2.36
CA SER A 524 -6.42 36.88 -2.43
C SER A 524 -6.16 38.32 -2.90
N LEU A 525 -6.81 38.76 -3.97
CA LEU A 525 -6.69 40.12 -4.49
C LEU A 525 -7.25 41.16 -3.51
N THR A 526 -8.36 40.84 -2.83
CA THR A 526 -8.93 41.73 -1.80
C THR A 526 -7.96 41.92 -0.65
N ARG A 527 -7.25 40.87 -0.23
CA ARG A 527 -6.23 40.94 0.82
C ARG A 527 -5.02 41.76 0.39
N LEU A 528 -4.54 41.61 -0.85
CA LEU A 528 -3.45 42.43 -1.39
C LEU A 528 -3.83 43.91 -1.42
N ARG A 529 -5.05 44.23 -1.88
CA ARG A 529 -5.57 45.61 -1.84
C ARG A 529 -5.65 46.15 -0.40
N ALA A 530 -6.05 45.33 0.57
CA ALA A 530 -6.08 45.72 1.97
C ALA A 530 -4.67 46.04 2.54
N MET A 531 -3.61 45.49 1.93
CA MET A 531 -2.21 45.86 2.23
C MET A 531 -1.76 47.15 1.53
N GLY A 532 -2.61 47.76 0.70
CA GLY A 532 -2.32 48.99 -0.04
C GLY A 532 -1.71 48.77 -1.42
N ILE A 533 -1.54 47.51 -1.86
CA ILE A 533 -0.96 47.17 -3.17
C ILE A 533 -2.00 47.42 -4.27
N GLU A 534 -1.60 48.09 -5.34
CA GLU A 534 -2.43 48.29 -6.53
C GLU A 534 -2.38 47.05 -7.43
N LEU A 535 -3.45 46.79 -8.17
CA LEU A 535 -3.57 45.59 -8.98
C LEU A 535 -3.85 45.97 -10.43
N SER A 536 -3.11 45.37 -11.36
CA SER A 536 -3.24 45.58 -12.80
C SER A 536 -3.55 44.26 -13.51
N ILE A 537 -4.39 44.31 -14.54
CA ILE A 537 -4.64 43.18 -15.43
C ILE A 537 -3.75 43.32 -16.66
N ASP A 538 -2.99 42.28 -16.95
CA ASP A 538 -2.03 42.21 -18.05
C ASP A 538 -2.57 41.41 -19.24
N ASP A 539 -2.02 41.68 -20.44
CA ASP A 539 -2.34 41.02 -21.72
C ASP A 539 -3.84 41.01 -22.10
N PHE A 540 -4.60 42.06 -21.75
CA PHE A 540 -6.05 42.07 -21.93
C PHE A 540 -6.46 42.13 -23.42
N GLY A 541 -7.33 41.21 -23.84
CA GLY A 541 -7.93 41.14 -25.18
C GLY A 541 -7.52 39.91 -26.00
N THR A 542 -6.57 39.11 -25.52
CA THR A 542 -6.06 37.92 -26.24
C THR A 542 -6.82 36.62 -25.90
N GLY A 543 -7.76 36.66 -24.94
CA GLY A 543 -8.47 35.49 -24.41
C GLY A 543 -10.00 35.61 -24.25
N TYR A 544 -10.61 34.61 -23.59
CA TYR A 544 -12.06 34.56 -23.30
C TYR A 544 -12.41 35.34 -22.03
N SER A 545 -12.37 36.68 -22.12
CA SER A 545 -12.72 37.57 -21.01
C SER A 545 -14.22 37.54 -20.68
N SER A 546 -14.57 37.17 -19.45
CA SER A 546 -15.94 37.38 -18.96
C SER A 546 -16.04 38.76 -18.32
N LEU A 547 -16.63 39.72 -19.03
CA LEU A 547 -16.99 41.05 -18.52
C LEU A 547 -17.63 41.03 -17.11
N SER A 548 -18.44 39.99 -16.84
CA SER A 548 -19.09 39.79 -15.54
C SER A 548 -18.10 39.53 -14.40
N ARG A 549 -16.98 38.85 -14.69
CA ARG A 549 -15.89 38.57 -13.74
C ARG A 549 -15.02 39.80 -13.53
N LEU A 550 -14.66 40.50 -14.61
CA LEU A 550 -13.85 41.72 -14.57
C LEU A 550 -14.49 42.79 -13.66
N LYS A 551 -15.80 43.05 -13.82
CA LYS A 551 -16.54 44.05 -13.04
C LYS A 551 -16.43 43.87 -11.51
N ARG A 552 -16.22 42.64 -11.05
CA ARG A 552 -16.21 42.29 -9.63
C ARG A 552 -14.80 42.21 -9.06
N LEU A 553 -13.75 42.16 -9.88
CA LEU A 553 -12.38 42.06 -9.37
C LEU A 553 -11.89 43.40 -8.80
N PRO A 554 -11.11 43.37 -7.70
CA PRO A 554 -10.62 44.57 -7.05
C PRO A 554 -9.38 45.16 -7.75
N VAL A 555 -9.41 45.35 -9.07
CA VAL A 555 -8.30 45.89 -9.87
C VAL A 555 -8.37 47.41 -10.04
N ASN A 556 -7.25 48.03 -10.42
CA ASN A 556 -7.06 49.47 -10.60
C ASN A 556 -6.71 49.84 -12.04
N GLU A 557 -5.97 48.95 -12.70
CA GLU A 557 -5.34 49.20 -14.00
C GLU A 557 -5.64 48.03 -14.96
N LEU A 558 -5.76 48.34 -16.25
CA LEU A 558 -5.92 47.37 -17.33
C LEU A 558 -4.92 47.71 -18.44
N LYS A 559 -4.07 46.75 -18.77
CA LYS A 559 -3.04 46.87 -19.82
C LYS A 559 -3.55 46.21 -21.10
N ILE A 560 -3.45 46.95 -22.21
CA ILE A 560 -3.81 46.48 -23.55
C ILE A 560 -2.57 45.82 -24.15
N ASP A 561 -2.74 44.57 -24.58
CA ASP A 561 -1.66 43.77 -25.18
C ASP A 561 -1.07 44.45 -26.42
N GLN A 562 0.25 44.36 -26.55
CA GLN A 562 1.02 44.97 -27.64
C GLN A 562 0.57 44.55 -29.05
N SER A 563 -0.04 43.36 -29.21
CA SER A 563 -0.51 42.87 -30.50
C SER A 563 -1.57 43.79 -31.12
N PHE A 564 -2.47 44.35 -30.31
CA PHE A 564 -3.47 45.31 -30.77
C PHE A 564 -2.87 46.70 -31.03
N ILE A 565 -1.83 47.08 -30.28
CA ILE A 565 -1.20 48.40 -30.39
C ILE A 565 -0.29 48.49 -31.62
N LYS A 566 0.35 47.38 -32.01
CA LYS A 566 1.30 47.35 -33.12
C LYS A 566 0.63 47.61 -34.47
N ASP A 567 -0.55 47.04 -34.69
CA ASP A 567 -1.21 47.02 -36.00
C ASP A 567 -2.28 48.13 -36.15
N MET A 568 -2.60 48.89 -35.07
CA MET A 568 -3.67 49.89 -35.06
C MET A 568 -3.50 51.09 -36.01
N LEU A 569 -2.29 51.33 -36.55
CA LEU A 569 -2.06 52.39 -37.54
C LEU A 569 -2.54 51.98 -38.93
N GLU A 570 -2.47 50.70 -39.26
CA GLU A 570 -2.77 50.16 -40.59
C GLU A 570 -4.08 49.36 -40.60
N ASN A 571 -4.53 48.88 -39.44
CA ASN A 571 -5.74 48.10 -39.26
C ASN A 571 -6.82 48.85 -38.45
N ILE A 572 -7.93 49.18 -39.12
CA ILE A 572 -9.09 49.84 -38.52
C ILE A 572 -9.75 48.94 -37.46
N ASP A 573 -9.77 47.63 -37.64
CA ASP A 573 -10.41 46.72 -36.69
C ASP A 573 -9.67 46.72 -35.34
N ASP A 574 -8.33 46.71 -35.36
CA ASP A 574 -7.52 46.80 -34.14
C ASP A 574 -7.69 48.17 -33.46
N GLN A 575 -7.79 49.25 -34.24
CA GLN A 575 -8.08 50.58 -33.69
C GLN A 575 -9.46 50.63 -32.99
N ILE A 576 -10.48 49.97 -33.56
CA ILE A 576 -11.82 49.86 -32.95
C ILE A 576 -11.77 49.02 -31.67
N ILE A 577 -11.01 47.93 -31.67
CA ILE A 577 -10.82 47.07 -30.48
C ILE A 577 -10.15 47.88 -29.36
N VAL A 578 -9.03 48.55 -29.64
CA VAL A 578 -8.32 49.40 -28.68
C VAL A 578 -9.26 50.47 -28.10
N LYS A 579 -10.03 51.15 -28.95
CA LYS A 579 -11.00 52.15 -28.48
C LYS A 579 -12.08 51.54 -27.59
N SER A 580 -12.60 50.37 -27.96
CA SER A 580 -13.62 49.66 -27.19
C SER A 580 -13.09 49.22 -25.82
N ILE A 581 -11.83 48.79 -25.73
CA ILE A 581 -11.19 48.42 -24.47
C ILE A 581 -10.99 49.64 -23.58
N ILE A 582 -10.53 50.78 -24.15
CA ILE A 582 -10.39 52.04 -23.43
C ILE A 582 -11.74 52.46 -22.82
N ASP A 583 -12.79 52.51 -23.64
CA ASP A 583 -14.11 52.94 -23.19
C ASP A 583 -14.69 51.98 -22.13
N LEU A 584 -14.48 50.67 -22.28
CA LEU A 584 -14.89 49.68 -21.30
C LEU A 584 -14.18 49.90 -19.95
N ALA A 585 -12.86 50.02 -19.95
CA ALA A 585 -12.07 50.18 -18.75
C ALA A 585 -12.46 51.47 -18.00
N HIS A 586 -12.64 52.58 -18.72
CA HIS A 586 -13.11 53.84 -18.13
C HIS A 586 -14.51 53.73 -17.53
N ASN A 587 -15.43 53.02 -18.18
CA ASN A 587 -16.77 52.75 -17.63
C ASN A 587 -16.75 51.90 -16.35
N LEU A 588 -15.69 51.10 -16.15
CA LEU A 588 -15.44 50.34 -14.94
C LEU A 588 -14.62 51.11 -13.89
N GLY A 589 -14.17 52.33 -14.21
CA GLY A 589 -13.34 53.17 -13.34
C GLY A 589 -11.89 52.72 -13.27
N LEU A 590 -11.39 52.03 -14.29
CA LEU A 590 -10.01 51.54 -14.40
C LEU A 590 -9.15 52.51 -15.23
N ILE A 591 -7.85 52.57 -14.90
CA ILE A 591 -6.84 53.27 -15.68
C ILE A 591 -6.37 52.36 -16.82
N VAL A 592 -6.21 52.89 -18.02
CA VAL A 592 -5.76 52.11 -19.19
C VAL A 592 -4.29 52.36 -19.49
N VAL A 593 -3.53 51.28 -19.65
CA VAL A 593 -2.15 51.30 -20.15
C VAL A 593 -2.09 50.67 -21.53
N ALA A 594 -1.47 51.34 -22.49
CA ALA A 594 -1.14 50.74 -23.78
C ALA A 594 0.32 50.27 -23.81
N GLU A 595 0.53 48.99 -24.12
CA GLU A 595 1.86 48.39 -24.23
C GLU A 595 2.40 48.35 -25.66
N GLY A 596 3.73 48.21 -25.78
CA GLY A 596 4.36 48.07 -27.09
C GLY A 596 4.28 49.33 -27.95
N VAL A 597 4.19 50.53 -27.35
CA VAL A 597 4.18 51.79 -28.10
C VAL A 597 5.58 52.08 -28.67
N GLU A 598 5.78 51.77 -29.95
CA GLU A 598 7.09 51.89 -30.61
C GLU A 598 7.32 53.23 -31.33
N THR A 599 6.26 53.92 -31.77
CA THR A 599 6.36 55.15 -32.58
C THR A 599 5.58 56.32 -31.99
N ARG A 600 5.93 57.55 -32.40
CA ARG A 600 5.28 58.76 -31.89
C ARG A 600 3.88 58.93 -32.48
N GLU A 601 3.67 58.41 -33.67
CA GLU A 601 2.40 58.33 -34.37
C GLU A 601 1.39 57.49 -33.58
N VAL A 602 1.78 56.29 -33.12
CA VAL A 602 0.95 55.44 -32.24
C VAL A 602 0.61 56.18 -30.94
N LEU A 603 1.60 56.82 -30.31
CA LEU A 603 1.38 57.58 -29.07
C LEU A 603 0.35 58.71 -29.25
N ASN A 604 0.44 59.47 -30.34
CA ASN A 604 -0.51 60.53 -30.66
C ASN A 604 -1.92 59.98 -30.94
N LEU A 605 -2.01 58.83 -31.60
CA LEU A 605 -3.28 58.16 -31.86
C LEU A 605 -3.94 57.71 -30.56
N LEU A 606 -3.18 57.08 -29.67
CA LEU A 606 -3.65 56.65 -28.35
C LEU A 606 -4.14 57.83 -27.49
N ASN A 607 -3.44 58.98 -27.56
CA ASN A 607 -3.91 60.22 -26.93
C ASN A 607 -5.26 60.67 -27.48
N GLY A 608 -5.43 60.62 -28.81
CA GLY A 608 -6.69 60.94 -29.49
C GLY A 608 -7.84 59.98 -29.14
N LEU A 609 -7.54 58.71 -28.86
CA LEU A 609 -8.52 57.71 -28.42
C LEU A 609 -8.86 57.83 -26.93
N GLY A 610 -8.07 58.59 -26.16
CA GLY A 610 -8.28 58.86 -24.75
C GLY A 610 -7.55 57.90 -23.79
N CYS A 611 -6.53 57.17 -24.25
CA CYS A 611 -5.72 56.31 -23.39
C CYS A 611 -4.98 57.14 -22.32
N ASP A 612 -4.79 56.58 -21.12
CA ASP A 612 -4.23 57.30 -19.97
C ASP A 612 -2.70 57.21 -19.91
N ILE A 613 -2.16 56.00 -20.02
CA ILE A 613 -0.74 55.70 -19.82
C ILE A 613 -0.19 54.93 -21.02
N ALA A 614 1.03 55.24 -21.44
CA ALA A 614 1.75 54.50 -22.47
C ALA A 614 3.03 53.86 -21.93
N GLN A 615 3.34 52.69 -22.47
CA GLN A 615 4.58 51.97 -22.25
C GLN A 615 5.11 51.43 -23.59
N GLY A 616 6.40 51.63 -23.86
CA GLY A 616 7.01 51.10 -25.07
C GLY A 616 8.34 51.75 -25.42
N TYR A 617 8.92 51.32 -26.54
CA TYR A 617 10.26 51.74 -26.97
C TYR A 617 10.33 53.19 -27.45
N VAL A 618 9.19 53.83 -27.77
CA VAL A 618 9.17 55.27 -28.05
C VAL A 618 9.57 56.10 -26.82
N ILE A 619 9.37 55.55 -25.62
CA ILE A 619 9.70 56.20 -24.34
C ILE A 619 11.11 55.79 -23.94
N SER A 620 11.31 54.50 -23.69
CA SER A 620 12.62 53.93 -23.37
C SER A 620 12.57 52.40 -23.46
N ARG A 621 13.73 51.81 -23.74
CA ARG A 621 13.93 50.36 -23.56
C ARG A 621 14.11 50.03 -22.08
N PRO A 622 13.88 48.78 -21.64
CA PRO A 622 14.12 48.37 -20.25
C PRO A 622 15.56 48.64 -19.78
N LEU A 623 15.73 49.50 -18.78
CA LEU A 623 17.01 49.97 -18.28
C LEU A 623 17.43 49.24 -17.00
N ALA A 624 18.73 49.02 -16.78
CA ALA A 624 19.20 48.56 -15.47
C ALA A 624 18.94 49.65 -14.40
N ALA A 625 18.76 49.25 -13.13
CA ALA A 625 18.42 50.15 -12.01
C ALA A 625 19.20 51.48 -12.00
N LYS A 626 20.53 51.42 -12.14
CA LYS A 626 21.39 52.63 -12.14
C LYS A 626 21.18 53.54 -13.35
N ALA A 627 20.87 52.98 -14.52
CA ALA A 627 20.55 53.78 -15.71
C ALA A 627 19.16 54.40 -15.59
N PHE A 628 18.21 53.70 -14.97
CA PHE A 628 16.88 54.22 -14.66
C PHE A 628 16.93 55.34 -13.60
N GLU A 629 17.80 55.24 -12.59
CA GLU A 629 18.04 56.32 -11.62
C GLU A 629 18.45 57.64 -12.29
N ASN A 630 19.29 57.59 -13.32
CA ASN A 630 19.66 58.78 -14.08
C ASN A 630 18.46 59.36 -14.84
N LEU A 631 17.62 58.50 -15.42
CA LEU A 631 16.39 58.93 -16.09
C LEU A 631 15.43 59.60 -15.10
N LEU A 632 15.30 59.08 -13.87
CA LEU A 632 14.46 59.68 -12.84
C LEU A 632 14.89 61.12 -12.50
N GLU A 633 16.19 61.42 -12.46
CA GLU A 633 16.68 62.78 -12.23
C GLU A 633 16.34 63.74 -13.39
N GLU A 634 16.32 63.25 -14.64
CA GLU A 634 15.90 64.07 -15.79
C GLU A 634 14.42 64.47 -15.73
N TYR A 635 13.56 63.62 -15.15
CA TYR A 635 12.13 63.91 -14.95
C TYR A 635 11.83 64.73 -13.68
N LYS A 636 12.84 64.98 -12.84
CA LYS A 636 12.75 65.81 -11.63
C LYS A 636 13.09 67.29 -11.89
N ALA A 637 13.77 67.57 -12.99
CA ALA A 637 14.10 68.90 -13.49
C ALA A 637 12.97 69.47 -14.37
#